data_AF-A0ABD2AXW2-F1
#
_entry.id   AF-A0ABD2AXW2-F1
#
_cell.length_a   1.000
_cell.length_b   1.000
_cell.length_c   1.000
_cell.angle_alpha   90.00
_cell.angle_beta   90.00
_cell.angle_gamma   90.00
#
_symmetry.space_group_name_H-M   'P 1'
#
loop_
_entity.id
_entity.type
_entity.pdbx_description
1 polymer ?
#
loop_
_entity_poly.entity_id
_entity_poly.type
_entity_poly.pdbx_seq_one_letter_code
_entity_poly.pdbx_strand_id
1 'polypeptide(L)'
;MASFAWTFRGNISRFLTDVQILQYLIVFISLFNLSLCLYEDQVGKFDWKQNYVGKIKFASFDTISTAKKIIVATEENVIAALNLKTGQILWRRVLEKGYAGRIRTLGGVGDGDLISVSGGVPALVRAWDLATGHILNEWPIAEQNSDRIEEVKWHIKDGTLHHILPIYNSGVEVTSYDSKTGEKLKSRKVSAPFITSETECVLVAPYLACLKGDNSLAMLFLVHLFDTNIEPQMVTINTIFGAGTQGPYQLESVLGEEAVVSITADNNQRKRILVVGETSVPIQRDIAGDTTLYITSIDNQKVLLESTYRNEITEVVATDLMTFNPLPNITGTLSHVSLLSPVIVASVCVRQTKGLTCRYLLSSQDHSIALLQHNKLVWAREEALAKIVAVEIIELPMSDRDQAIETEFDQKERDVLSMMLRRIISQFNQARAFIQSMLDLVPQQSNQRTDLVRDKFNLHKMIVAVTSAGKIFGIETRKGEIIWQLKISNIRGFNKISDTMVLYVQRGSRHFPYPPQCALLAEDKISGEGIVYTFNPITGQPLDGLIKLGYRIKQSMLLHVTTDDFLRGILILDARDKIHVYPESATTIAASLGKSTYIFTADQTTGLLSGFSLSYSTSQELIAHKVWELLLSPKNQKIIQVTSKNPIERVHSQGRVLSDRSVLYKYINPNLVAVVSEGVGSTHKNTLNLYLLDVVSGAMIFSIVHKRVRGPFHIVHSENWLIYSYFNEKSRRTEIATLELYEGKIQSNTTVFSSLATTKLPIVERQAYIFPASIEYMRETITEKGITSKHIIVSLANGGIIELPWMMVDPRRPINPEMREEGVIPYLPEIPIHMDSIINYNQSIFRVLGIHTSPSGLESTCLVFVYGLDIFYTRVAPSKTFDVLKEDFDYYLIVIVLAALLISSYVTKKLASQKAQKQAWK
;
A
#
# COMPACT_ATOMS: atom_id res chain seq x y z
N MET A 1 59.73 -7.38 18.95
CA MET A 1 60.78 -7.51 19.98
C MET A 1 60.10 -7.52 21.35
N ALA A 2 60.60 -8.37 22.26
CA ALA A 2 60.19 -8.59 23.65
C ALA A 2 59.02 -9.57 23.89
N SER A 3 59.42 -10.81 24.13
CA SER A 3 58.72 -11.91 24.79
C SER A 3 58.35 -11.58 26.24
N PHE A 4 57.10 -11.82 26.64
CA PHE A 4 56.72 -12.01 28.05
C PHE A 4 56.18 -13.43 28.23
N ALA A 5 57.10 -14.38 28.38
CA ALA A 5 56.81 -15.69 28.94
C ALA A 5 56.77 -15.55 30.46
N TRP A 6 55.58 -15.65 31.07
CA TRP A 6 55.45 -15.84 32.51
C TRP A 6 55.55 -17.33 32.83
N THR A 7 56.62 -17.68 33.53
CA THR A 7 56.90 -19.01 34.07
C THR A 7 56.01 -19.29 35.27
N PHE A 8 54.88 -19.97 35.04
CA PHE A 8 54.06 -20.54 36.12
C PHE A 8 54.69 -21.86 36.60
N ARG A 9 55.66 -21.78 37.53
CA ARG A 9 56.08 -22.92 38.34
C ARG A 9 55.79 -22.61 39.81
N GLY A 10 54.60 -23.02 40.25
CA GLY A 10 54.18 -22.94 41.65
C GLY A 10 52.70 -23.28 41.82
N ASN A 11 52.40 -24.54 42.15
CA ASN A 11 51.16 -25.06 42.76
C ASN A 11 49.82 -24.43 42.35
N ILE A 12 49.32 -24.82 41.16
CA ILE A 12 47.91 -24.66 40.75
C ILE A 12 46.94 -25.42 41.68
N SER A 13 47.42 -26.38 42.48
CA SER A 13 46.60 -27.14 43.44
C SER A 13 46.10 -26.32 44.63
N ARG A 14 46.64 -25.11 44.89
CA ARG A 14 46.17 -24.26 46.00
C ARG A 14 45.08 -23.26 45.60
N PHE A 15 44.94 -22.95 44.31
CA PHE A 15 43.91 -22.03 43.81
C PHE A 15 42.52 -22.69 43.76
N LEU A 16 42.46 -24.03 43.69
CA LEU A 16 41.22 -24.81 43.70
C LEU A 16 40.74 -25.23 45.10
N THR A 17 41.54 -25.01 46.15
CA THR A 17 41.20 -25.43 47.52
C THR A 17 40.58 -24.34 48.38
N ASP A 18 40.59 -23.07 47.93
CA ASP A 18 39.93 -21.98 48.65
C ASP A 18 38.44 -21.96 48.32
N VAL A 19 37.66 -22.63 49.18
CA VAL A 19 36.18 -22.69 49.13
C VAL A 19 35.57 -21.28 49.04
N GLN A 20 36.22 -20.27 49.62
CA GLN A 20 35.78 -18.88 49.58
C GLN A 20 35.92 -18.26 48.18
N ILE A 21 37.00 -18.52 47.44
CA ILE A 21 37.19 -17.97 46.08
C ILE A 21 36.21 -18.63 45.10
N LEU A 22 35.96 -19.93 45.25
CA LEU A 22 34.95 -20.65 44.46
C LEU A 22 33.53 -20.15 44.76
N GLN A 23 33.20 -19.89 46.05
CA GLN A 23 31.92 -19.27 46.43
C GLN A 23 31.77 -17.86 45.87
N TYR A 24 32.80 -17.01 45.93
CA TYR A 24 32.73 -15.67 45.34
C TYR A 24 32.60 -15.71 43.83
N LEU A 25 33.23 -16.67 43.14
CA LEU A 25 33.09 -16.84 41.69
C LEU A 25 31.71 -17.36 41.29
N ILE A 26 31.13 -18.28 42.07
CA ILE A 26 29.75 -18.76 41.87
C ILE A 26 28.74 -17.64 42.13
N VAL A 27 28.92 -16.84 43.19
CA VAL A 27 28.07 -15.68 43.49
C VAL A 27 28.21 -14.61 42.39
N PHE A 28 29.43 -14.34 41.93
CA PHE A 28 29.70 -13.39 40.85
C PHE A 28 29.08 -13.83 39.52
N ILE A 29 29.17 -15.12 39.16
CA ILE A 29 28.51 -15.68 37.97
C ILE A 29 26.98 -15.70 38.13
N SER A 30 26.46 -15.95 39.33
CA SER A 30 25.01 -15.90 39.60
C SER A 30 24.41 -14.48 39.50
N LEU A 31 25.22 -13.45 39.79
CA LEU A 31 24.80 -12.04 39.69
C LEU A 31 24.75 -11.53 38.24
N PHE A 32 25.48 -12.14 37.30
CA PHE A 32 25.42 -11.78 35.87
C PHE A 32 24.16 -12.30 35.16
N ASN A 33 23.35 -13.15 35.78
CA ASN A 33 22.14 -13.74 35.18
C ASN A 33 20.82 -13.03 35.56
N LEU A 34 20.87 -11.84 36.19
CA LEU A 34 19.67 -11.14 36.67
C LEU A 34 19.15 -10.01 35.76
N SER A 35 19.54 -9.98 34.48
CA SER A 35 18.91 -9.08 33.51
C SER A 35 18.63 -9.78 32.19
N LEU A 36 17.64 -10.66 32.19
CA LEU A 36 16.92 -11.06 30.98
C LEU A 36 15.46 -10.63 31.18
N CYS A 37 15.18 -9.39 30.82
CA CYS A 37 13.80 -8.96 30.57
C CYS A 37 13.31 -9.64 29.28
N LEU A 38 12.05 -10.06 29.31
CA LEU A 38 11.36 -10.79 28.26
C LEU A 38 10.91 -9.82 27.13
N TYR A 39 11.20 -10.15 25.86
CA TYR A 39 10.68 -9.58 24.61
C TYR A 39 11.01 -8.10 24.21
N GLU A 40 12.12 -7.52 24.67
CA GLU A 40 12.65 -6.26 24.08
C GLU A 40 13.54 -6.52 22.84
N ASP A 41 14.02 -7.74 22.69
CA ASP A 41 15.06 -8.10 21.71
C ASP A 41 14.55 -8.29 20.29
N GLN A 42 13.23 -8.25 20.04
CA GLN A 42 12.63 -8.55 18.74
C GLN A 42 12.22 -7.31 17.92
N VAL A 43 12.07 -6.15 18.57
CA VAL A 43 11.66 -4.90 17.91
C VAL A 43 12.72 -4.45 16.91
N GLY A 44 12.33 -4.27 15.65
CA GLY A 44 13.20 -3.82 14.56
C GLY A 44 14.07 -4.93 13.94
N LYS A 45 13.94 -6.19 14.37
CA LYS A 45 14.68 -7.32 13.76
C LYS A 45 13.98 -7.87 12.52
N PHE A 46 12.65 -8.00 12.56
CA PHE A 46 11.85 -8.62 11.49
C PHE A 46 10.70 -7.74 11.01
N ASP A 47 10.50 -6.59 11.64
CA ASP A 47 9.48 -5.63 11.34
C ASP A 47 10.07 -4.28 10.97
N TRP A 48 9.37 -3.57 10.09
CA TRP A 48 9.76 -2.24 9.67
C TRP A 48 8.53 -1.45 9.23
N LYS A 49 8.66 -0.12 9.31
CA LYS A 49 7.61 0.83 8.96
C LYS A 49 8.17 1.95 8.12
N GLN A 50 7.42 2.36 7.10
CA GLN A 50 7.74 3.56 6.32
C GLN A 50 6.54 4.50 6.32
N ASN A 51 6.83 5.78 6.55
CA ASN A 51 5.84 6.85 6.64
C ASN A 51 5.83 7.69 5.37
N TYR A 52 4.64 7.93 4.83
CA TYR A 52 4.42 8.77 3.67
C TYR A 52 3.42 9.90 3.95
N VAL A 53 3.39 10.88 3.05
CA VAL A 53 2.46 12.01 3.06
C VAL A 53 1.55 11.98 1.83
N GLY A 54 1.98 11.34 0.74
CA GLY A 54 1.26 11.28 -0.53
C GLY A 54 1.61 12.43 -1.48
N LYS A 55 0.85 12.55 -2.59
CA LYS A 55 1.11 13.54 -3.64
C LYS A 55 0.93 14.97 -3.13
N ILE A 56 1.94 15.84 -3.35
CA ILE A 56 1.90 17.23 -2.91
C ILE A 56 0.85 18.01 -3.73
N LYS A 57 0.05 18.80 -3.02
CA LYS A 57 -0.86 19.79 -3.59
C LYS A 57 -0.37 21.23 -3.34
N PHE A 58 0.07 21.53 -2.13
CA PHE A 58 0.66 22.81 -1.76
C PHE A 58 1.97 22.59 -1.03
N ALA A 59 2.96 23.44 -1.29
CA ALA A 59 4.20 23.44 -0.54
C ALA A 59 4.69 24.87 -0.31
N SER A 60 5.37 25.06 0.83
CA SER A 60 6.02 26.32 1.17
C SER A 60 7.29 26.03 1.97
N PHE A 61 8.34 26.80 1.71
CA PHE A 61 9.56 26.74 2.52
C PHE A 61 9.41 27.61 3.75
N ASP A 62 9.84 27.10 4.89
CA ASP A 62 9.94 27.94 6.08
C ASP A 62 11.21 28.79 6.02
N THR A 63 11.03 30.10 5.86
CA THR A 63 12.08 31.12 5.88
C THR A 63 12.19 31.82 7.24
N ILE A 64 11.21 31.63 8.13
CA ILE A 64 11.07 32.36 9.39
C ILE A 64 11.76 31.61 10.53
N SER A 65 11.56 30.29 10.62
CA SER A 65 12.13 29.53 11.73
C SER A 65 13.61 29.20 11.51
N THR A 66 14.35 29.09 12.62
CA THR A 66 15.75 28.64 12.64
C THR A 66 15.91 27.21 12.13
N ALA A 67 14.86 26.39 12.28
CA ALA A 67 14.78 25.02 11.82
C ALA A 67 14.35 24.98 10.35
N LYS A 68 15.35 24.88 9.46
CA LYS A 68 15.17 24.72 8.01
C LYS A 68 14.25 23.52 7.67
N LYS A 69 12.98 23.78 7.34
CA LYS A 69 11.96 22.78 6.97
C LYS A 69 11.11 23.21 5.77
N ILE A 70 10.41 22.24 5.19
CA ILE A 70 9.43 22.43 4.11
C ILE A 70 8.07 22.03 4.65
N ILE A 71 7.08 22.89 4.52
CA ILE A 71 5.69 22.53 4.82
C ILE A 71 5.04 22.02 3.55
N VAL A 72 4.39 20.87 3.64
CA VAL A 72 3.66 20.25 2.54
C VAL A 72 2.23 19.94 2.97
N ALA A 73 1.29 20.17 2.06
CA ALA A 73 -0.08 19.68 2.13
C ALA A 73 -0.35 18.80 0.91
N THR A 74 -0.96 17.64 1.13
CA THR A 74 -1.11 16.60 0.11
C THR A 74 -2.56 16.33 -0.28
N GLU A 75 -2.74 15.65 -1.42
CA GLU A 75 -4.07 15.19 -1.88
C GLU A 75 -4.68 14.13 -0.93
N GLU A 76 -3.84 13.43 -0.15
CA GLU A 76 -4.26 12.50 0.90
C GLU A 76 -4.67 13.23 2.19
N ASN A 77 -4.99 14.52 2.15
CA ASN A 77 -5.38 15.33 3.31
C ASN A 77 -4.37 15.25 4.48
N VAL A 78 -3.09 15.32 4.16
CA VAL A 78 -2.01 15.34 5.16
C VAL A 78 -1.33 16.70 5.13
N ILE A 79 -1.08 17.26 6.31
CA ILE A 79 -0.18 18.42 6.49
C ILE A 79 1.07 17.91 7.22
N ALA A 80 2.25 18.19 6.68
CA ALA A 80 3.49 17.73 7.27
C ALA A 80 4.61 18.76 7.12
N ALA A 81 5.57 18.71 8.05
CA ALA A 81 6.86 19.37 7.90
C ALA A 81 7.94 18.34 7.56
N LEU A 82 8.65 18.57 6.45
CA LEU A 82 9.78 17.76 6.00
C LEU A 82 11.10 18.47 6.32
N ASN A 83 12.09 17.70 6.76
CA ASN A 83 13.44 18.19 6.98
C ASN A 83 14.10 18.55 5.64
N LEU A 84 14.65 19.76 5.53
CA LEU A 84 15.29 20.22 4.29
C LEU A 84 16.49 19.35 3.85
N LYS A 85 17.24 18.75 4.77
CA LYS A 85 18.45 17.99 4.46
C LYS A 85 18.17 16.52 4.15
N THR A 86 17.27 15.88 4.90
CA THR A 86 17.06 14.43 4.85
C THR A 86 15.76 14.02 4.20
N GLY A 87 14.81 14.95 4.04
CA GLY A 87 13.44 14.63 3.61
C GLY A 87 12.64 13.84 4.65
N GLN A 88 13.15 13.65 5.87
CA GLN A 88 12.41 12.98 6.94
C GLN A 88 11.26 13.85 7.45
N ILE A 89 10.18 13.19 7.87
CA ILE A 89 9.02 13.86 8.47
C ILE A 89 9.39 14.30 9.89
N LEU A 90 9.31 15.60 10.16
CA LEU A 90 9.52 16.19 11.49
C LEU A 90 8.23 16.09 12.32
N TRP A 91 7.11 16.48 11.71
CA TRP A 91 5.78 16.28 12.25
C TRP A 91 4.79 16.09 11.10
N ARG A 92 3.68 15.42 11.40
CA ARG A 92 2.62 15.10 10.43
C ARG A 92 1.26 15.09 11.10
N ARG A 93 0.27 15.67 10.43
CA ARG A 93 -1.15 15.66 10.82
C ARG A 93 -1.97 15.09 9.68
N VAL A 94 -2.58 13.94 9.93
CA VAL A 94 -3.49 13.29 8.99
C VAL A 94 -4.89 13.78 9.31
N LEU A 95 -5.51 14.52 8.38
CA LEU A 95 -6.85 15.07 8.56
C LEU A 95 -7.93 14.03 8.25
N GLU A 96 -9.18 14.44 8.34
CA GLU A 96 -10.35 13.61 8.09
C GLU A 96 -10.35 12.97 6.69
N LYS A 97 -10.97 11.80 6.56
CA LYS A 97 -11.06 11.08 5.28
C LYS A 97 -12.05 11.75 4.32
N GLY A 98 -11.80 11.57 3.02
CA GLY A 98 -12.68 12.03 1.96
C GLY A 98 -12.76 13.55 1.87
N TYR A 99 -13.95 14.06 1.58
CA TYR A 99 -14.15 15.48 1.29
C TYR A 99 -13.96 16.40 2.50
N ALA A 100 -14.29 15.92 3.71
CA ALA A 100 -14.22 16.71 4.94
C ALA A 100 -12.80 17.18 5.28
N GLY A 101 -11.79 16.36 5.03
CA GLY A 101 -10.38 16.75 5.25
C GLY A 101 -9.71 17.38 4.02
N ARG A 102 -10.41 17.55 2.90
CA ARG A 102 -9.80 18.02 1.63
C ARG A 102 -9.22 19.42 1.80
N ILE A 103 -7.90 19.52 1.71
CA ILE A 103 -7.19 20.79 1.90
C ILE A 103 -7.43 21.69 0.68
N ARG A 104 -7.99 22.88 0.92
CA ARG A 104 -8.35 23.87 -0.11
C ARG A 104 -7.29 24.92 -0.30
N THR A 105 -6.69 25.40 0.78
CA THR A 105 -5.57 26.35 0.74
C THR A 105 -4.69 26.18 1.98
N LEU A 106 -3.46 26.64 1.86
CA LEU A 106 -2.44 26.65 2.91
C LEU A 106 -1.61 27.93 2.77
N GLY A 107 -1.44 28.67 3.86
CA GLY A 107 -0.64 29.90 3.85
C GLY A 107 0.02 30.15 5.20
N GLY A 108 1.28 30.59 5.18
CA GLY A 108 1.98 31.03 6.39
C GLY A 108 1.57 32.45 6.79
N VAL A 109 1.63 32.73 8.09
CA VAL A 109 1.47 34.06 8.67
C VAL A 109 2.83 34.47 9.25
N GLY A 110 3.20 35.75 9.13
CA GLY A 110 4.53 36.27 9.48
C GLY A 110 4.99 35.99 10.92
N ASP A 111 4.07 35.66 11.83
CA ASP A 111 4.35 35.34 13.23
C ASP A 111 4.89 33.91 13.47
N GLY A 112 5.04 33.09 12.41
CA GLY A 112 5.40 31.68 12.56
C GLY A 112 4.21 30.73 12.72
N ASP A 113 2.99 31.21 12.45
CA ASP A 113 1.78 30.40 12.40
C ASP A 113 1.49 29.97 10.95
N LEU A 114 0.82 28.83 10.79
CA LEU A 114 0.36 28.30 9.51
C LEU A 114 -1.16 28.22 9.52
N ILE A 115 -1.82 28.71 8.48
CA ILE A 115 -3.27 28.61 8.34
C ILE A 115 -3.60 27.63 7.22
N SER A 116 -4.55 26.73 7.49
CA SER A 116 -5.11 25.84 6.47
C SER A 116 -6.62 25.95 6.44
N VAL A 117 -7.21 25.85 5.25
CA VAL A 117 -8.65 25.64 5.08
C VAL A 117 -8.87 24.24 4.53
N SER A 118 -9.70 23.45 5.21
CA SER A 118 -10.05 22.08 4.81
C SER A 118 -11.56 21.87 4.78
N GLY A 119 -12.05 21.02 3.90
CA GLY A 119 -13.47 20.64 3.86
C GLY A 119 -14.31 21.47 2.90
N GLY A 120 -15.59 21.65 3.25
CA GLY A 120 -16.57 22.37 2.43
C GLY A 120 -17.81 22.81 3.18
N VAL A 121 -18.63 21.89 3.69
CA VAL A 121 -19.83 22.22 4.48
C VAL A 121 -19.78 21.46 5.82
N PRO A 122 -19.34 22.11 6.92
CA PRO A 122 -18.63 23.39 6.96
C PRO A 122 -17.18 23.27 6.43
N ALA A 123 -16.61 24.38 5.96
CA ALA A 123 -15.18 24.50 5.77
C ALA A 123 -14.53 24.82 7.12
N LEU A 124 -13.50 24.07 7.50
CA LEU A 124 -12.77 24.24 8.75
C LEU A 124 -11.50 25.04 8.49
N VAL A 125 -11.35 26.14 9.21
CA VAL A 125 -10.14 26.96 9.23
C VAL A 125 -9.35 26.60 10.48
N ARG A 126 -8.08 26.21 10.29
CA ARG A 126 -7.19 25.79 11.37
C ARG A 126 -5.92 26.63 11.34
N ALA A 127 -5.57 27.18 12.50
CA ALA A 127 -4.27 27.77 12.76
C ALA A 127 -3.37 26.71 13.41
N TRP A 128 -2.16 26.54 12.90
CA TRP A 128 -1.18 25.57 13.34
C TRP A 128 0.08 26.27 13.81
N ASP A 129 0.66 25.80 14.89
CA ASP A 129 2.03 26.12 15.24
C ASP A 129 2.96 25.44 14.24
N LEU A 130 3.74 26.22 13.50
CA LEU A 130 4.66 25.73 12.49
C LEU A 130 5.76 24.84 13.10
N ALA A 131 6.18 25.12 14.34
CA ALA A 131 7.27 24.39 15.01
C ALA A 131 6.86 22.96 15.35
N THR A 132 5.73 22.79 16.02
CA THR A 132 5.27 21.50 16.57
C THR A 132 4.18 20.82 15.73
N GLY A 133 3.50 21.56 14.85
CA GLY A 133 2.32 21.10 14.13
C GLY A 133 1.09 20.95 15.03
N HIS A 134 1.04 21.57 16.21
CA HIS A 134 -0.17 21.60 17.06
C HIS A 134 -1.19 22.60 16.52
N ILE A 135 -2.48 22.31 16.74
CA ILE A 135 -3.57 23.24 16.41
C ILE A 135 -3.60 24.30 17.51
N LEU A 136 -3.53 25.57 17.11
CA LEU A 136 -3.66 26.74 17.97
C LEU A 136 -5.11 27.20 18.07
N ASN A 137 -5.81 27.29 16.94
CA ASN A 137 -7.24 27.59 16.90
C ASN A 137 -7.94 26.88 15.74
N GLU A 138 -9.21 26.57 15.91
CA GLU A 138 -10.08 25.96 14.90
C GLU A 138 -11.44 26.64 14.93
N TRP A 139 -11.93 27.04 13.76
CA TRP A 139 -13.27 27.63 13.63
C TRP A 139 -13.91 27.25 12.28
N PRO A 140 -15.25 27.04 12.24
CA PRO A 140 -15.96 26.64 11.03
C PRO A 140 -16.53 27.84 10.25
N ILE A 141 -16.59 27.70 8.93
CA ILE A 141 -17.37 28.51 8.00
C ILE A 141 -18.44 27.63 7.38
N ALA A 142 -19.71 27.94 7.64
CA ALA A 142 -20.82 27.26 6.98
C ALA A 142 -21.02 27.85 5.59
N GLU A 143 -20.71 27.07 4.56
CA GLU A 143 -21.04 27.45 3.18
C GLU A 143 -22.55 27.33 2.95
N GLN A 144 -23.18 28.37 2.39
CA GLN A 144 -24.64 28.41 2.23
C GLN A 144 -25.14 27.51 1.09
N ASN A 145 -24.29 27.22 0.09
CA ASN A 145 -24.63 26.38 -1.06
C ASN A 145 -23.69 25.16 -1.15
N SER A 146 -24.20 24.00 -0.74
CA SER A 146 -23.45 22.73 -0.81
C SER A 146 -23.04 22.30 -2.22
N ASP A 147 -23.80 22.72 -3.23
CA ASP A 147 -23.62 22.22 -4.59
C ASP A 147 -22.50 22.94 -5.35
N ARG A 148 -22.01 24.08 -4.85
CA ARG A 148 -21.05 24.97 -5.53
C ARG A 148 -19.72 25.17 -4.79
N ILE A 149 -19.39 24.27 -3.87
CA ILE A 149 -18.19 24.37 -3.02
C ILE A 149 -16.88 24.35 -3.84
N GLU A 150 -16.85 23.68 -4.98
CA GLU A 150 -15.62 23.60 -5.80
C GLU A 150 -15.26 24.93 -6.49
N GLU A 151 -16.23 25.84 -6.63
CA GLU A 151 -16.02 27.15 -7.22
C GLU A 151 -15.46 28.16 -6.22
N VAL A 152 -15.63 27.89 -4.92
CA VAL A 152 -15.13 28.75 -3.84
C VAL A 152 -13.61 28.80 -3.88
N LYS A 153 -13.06 30.01 -3.93
CA LYS A 153 -11.61 30.25 -3.88
C LYS A 153 -11.22 30.83 -2.52
N TRP A 154 -10.03 30.48 -2.07
CA TRP A 154 -9.50 30.87 -0.77
C TRP A 154 -8.14 31.51 -0.93
N HIS A 155 -7.95 32.69 -0.31
CA HIS A 155 -6.67 33.38 -0.27
C HIS A 155 -6.32 33.75 1.16
N ILE A 156 -5.07 33.52 1.56
CA ILE A 156 -4.56 33.89 2.88
C ILE A 156 -3.47 34.92 2.67
N LYS A 157 -3.59 36.09 3.30
CA LYS A 157 -2.58 37.15 3.24
C LYS A 157 -2.57 37.95 4.53
N ASP A 158 -1.38 38.19 5.08
CA ASP A 158 -1.13 39.07 6.22
C ASP A 158 -2.06 38.79 7.43
N GLY A 159 -2.29 37.51 7.74
CA GLY A 159 -3.16 37.10 8.84
C GLY A 159 -4.67 37.24 8.57
N THR A 160 -5.07 37.65 7.37
CA THR A 160 -6.47 37.69 6.93
C THR A 160 -6.78 36.55 5.96
N LEU A 161 -7.93 35.90 6.18
CA LEU A 161 -8.47 34.87 5.29
C LEU A 161 -9.56 35.49 4.43
N HIS A 162 -9.41 35.40 3.11
CA HIS A 162 -10.40 35.83 2.14
C HIS A 162 -11.15 34.64 1.58
N HIS A 163 -12.45 34.66 1.79
CA HIS A 163 -13.42 33.74 1.24
C HIS A 163 -14.08 34.38 0.01
N ILE A 164 -13.81 33.82 -1.17
CA ILE A 164 -14.16 34.40 -2.48
C ILE A 164 -15.20 33.50 -3.15
N LEU A 165 -16.41 34.03 -3.30
CA LEU A 165 -17.57 33.34 -3.85
C LEU A 165 -18.04 34.01 -5.16
N PRO A 166 -17.87 33.36 -6.32
CA PRO A 166 -18.42 33.84 -7.58
C PRO A 166 -19.94 33.57 -7.67
N ILE A 167 -20.72 34.63 -7.90
CA ILE A 167 -22.18 34.58 -8.11
C ILE A 167 -22.46 34.82 -9.59
N TYR A 168 -22.97 33.79 -10.29
CA TYR A 168 -23.26 33.87 -11.72
C TYR A 168 -24.20 35.02 -12.07
N ASN A 169 -23.91 35.66 -13.21
CA ASN A 169 -24.68 36.79 -13.74
C ASN A 169 -24.78 38.00 -12.78
N SER A 170 -23.97 38.06 -11.72
CA SER A 170 -24.01 39.15 -10.74
C SER A 170 -22.62 39.70 -10.43
N GLY A 171 -21.75 38.89 -9.84
CA GLY A 171 -20.46 39.39 -9.39
C GLY A 171 -19.75 38.45 -8.43
N VAL A 172 -18.67 38.91 -7.83
CA VAL A 172 -17.86 38.16 -6.88
C VAL A 172 -18.05 38.75 -5.49
N GLU A 173 -18.46 37.93 -4.52
CA GLU A 173 -18.48 38.31 -3.11
C GLU A 173 -17.16 37.89 -2.46
N VAL A 174 -16.49 38.85 -1.80
CA VAL A 174 -15.25 38.64 -1.06
C VAL A 174 -15.50 38.98 0.39
N THR A 175 -15.49 37.95 1.23
CA THR A 175 -15.61 38.07 2.68
C THR A 175 -14.26 37.83 3.34
N SER A 176 -13.75 38.85 4.04
CA SER A 176 -12.51 38.78 4.80
C SER A 176 -12.79 38.45 6.26
N TYR A 177 -12.04 37.50 6.79
CA TYR A 177 -12.04 37.09 8.19
C TYR A 177 -10.64 37.26 8.77
N ASP A 178 -10.55 37.51 10.07
CA ASP A 178 -9.30 37.30 10.79
C ASP A 178 -9.00 35.79 10.80
N SER A 179 -7.82 35.40 10.31
CA SER A 179 -7.50 33.99 10.09
C SER A 179 -7.39 33.18 11.39
N LYS A 180 -7.00 33.85 12.48
CA LYS A 180 -6.81 33.21 13.78
C LYS A 180 -8.12 33.11 14.54
N THR A 181 -8.86 34.20 14.69
CA THR A 181 -10.08 34.28 15.53
C THR A 181 -11.37 33.91 14.80
N GLY A 182 -11.39 34.04 13.47
CA GLY A 182 -12.61 33.89 12.68
C GLY A 182 -13.55 35.09 12.71
N GLU A 183 -13.12 36.22 13.30
CA GLU A 183 -13.92 37.44 13.29
C GLU A 183 -14.09 37.95 11.85
N LYS A 184 -15.34 38.24 11.47
CA LYS A 184 -15.64 38.78 10.14
C LYS A 184 -15.24 40.25 10.08
N LEU A 185 -14.22 40.55 9.27
CA LEU A 185 -13.67 41.90 9.13
C LEU A 185 -14.47 42.75 8.15
N LYS A 186 -14.60 42.29 6.90
CA LYS A 186 -15.25 43.07 5.82
C LYS A 186 -15.86 42.15 4.76
N SER A 187 -17.05 42.49 4.26
CA SER A 187 -17.60 41.89 3.03
C SER A 187 -17.63 42.94 1.92
N ARG A 188 -17.32 42.52 0.69
CA ARG A 188 -17.38 43.36 -0.51
C ARG A 188 -18.00 42.56 -1.64
N LYS A 189 -18.75 43.23 -2.51
CA LYS A 189 -19.27 42.64 -3.75
C LYS A 189 -18.71 43.43 -4.92
N VAL A 190 -18.00 42.74 -5.81
CA VAL A 190 -17.45 43.30 -7.05
C VAL A 190 -18.35 42.89 -8.21
N SER A 191 -18.81 43.86 -9.00
CA SER A 191 -19.66 43.57 -10.16
C SER A 191 -18.89 42.80 -11.22
N ALA A 192 -19.37 41.63 -11.59
CA ALA A 192 -18.78 40.77 -12.63
C ALA A 192 -19.87 39.93 -13.30
N PRO A 193 -20.80 40.57 -14.05
CA PRO A 193 -21.96 39.89 -14.63
C PRO A 193 -21.59 38.91 -15.74
N PHE A 194 -20.35 38.97 -16.26
CA PHE A 194 -19.88 38.09 -17.32
C PHE A 194 -19.56 36.68 -16.85
N ILE A 195 -19.40 36.44 -15.54
CA ILE A 195 -19.12 35.12 -14.95
C ILE A 195 -20.38 34.25 -15.04
N THR A 196 -20.27 33.14 -15.76
CA THR A 196 -21.34 32.16 -15.98
C THR A 196 -20.83 30.75 -15.65
N SER A 197 -21.68 29.73 -15.79
CA SER A 197 -21.27 28.33 -15.63
C SER A 197 -20.21 27.86 -16.64
N GLU A 198 -20.06 28.59 -17.75
CA GLU A 198 -19.12 28.25 -18.84
C GLU A 198 -17.79 29.02 -18.72
N THR A 199 -17.70 30.01 -17.83
CA THR A 199 -16.46 30.77 -17.65
C THR A 199 -15.48 30.03 -16.76
N GLU A 200 -14.26 29.84 -17.25
CA GLU A 200 -13.16 29.26 -16.47
C GLU A 200 -12.46 30.37 -15.69
N CYS A 201 -12.54 30.32 -14.35
CA CYS A 201 -11.93 31.33 -13.48
C CYS A 201 -10.83 30.73 -12.59
N VAL A 202 -9.67 31.40 -12.59
CA VAL A 202 -8.52 31.07 -11.76
C VAL A 202 -8.17 32.26 -10.86
N LEU A 203 -7.87 31.96 -9.59
CA LEU A 203 -7.47 32.96 -8.60
C LEU A 203 -5.99 33.29 -8.79
N VAL A 204 -5.71 34.57 -9.05
CA VAL A 204 -4.34 35.13 -9.14
C VAL A 204 -4.31 36.39 -8.29
N ALA A 205 -4.38 36.19 -6.97
CA ALA A 205 -4.59 37.26 -6.01
C ALA A 205 -3.53 38.38 -6.17
N PRO A 206 -3.94 39.66 -6.22
CA PRO A 206 -5.24 40.19 -5.81
C PRO A 206 -6.36 40.18 -6.88
N TYR A 207 -6.15 39.54 -8.03
CA TYR A 207 -7.12 39.48 -9.13
C TYR A 207 -7.78 38.10 -9.26
N LEU A 208 -8.96 38.07 -9.86
CA LEU A 208 -9.61 36.86 -10.38
C LEU A 208 -9.59 36.94 -11.90
N ALA A 209 -8.88 36.02 -12.54
CA ALA A 209 -8.78 35.93 -13.98
C ALA A 209 -9.84 34.94 -14.49
N CYS A 210 -10.72 35.40 -15.37
CA CYS A 210 -11.81 34.59 -15.93
C CYS A 210 -11.74 34.59 -17.46
N LEU A 211 -11.68 33.42 -18.07
CA LEU A 211 -11.69 33.25 -19.50
C LEU A 211 -13.12 32.96 -19.98
N LYS A 212 -13.57 33.69 -21.00
CA LYS A 212 -14.89 33.55 -21.62
C LYS A 212 -14.78 33.62 -23.13
N GLY A 213 -15.28 32.60 -23.82
CA GLY A 213 -15.45 32.60 -25.27
C GLY A 213 -15.10 31.28 -25.94
N ASP A 214 -15.37 31.23 -27.24
CA ASP A 214 -15.17 30.04 -28.09
C ASP A 214 -13.75 30.00 -28.70
N ASN A 215 -13.48 28.95 -29.49
CA ASN A 215 -12.17 28.68 -30.10
C ASN A 215 -11.58 29.80 -30.97
N SER A 216 -12.36 30.80 -31.40
CA SER A 216 -11.89 31.92 -32.24
C SER A 216 -11.95 33.29 -31.57
N LEU A 217 -12.75 33.43 -30.51
CA LEU A 217 -13.04 34.72 -29.86
C LEU A 217 -13.12 34.52 -28.34
N ALA A 218 -11.97 34.29 -27.72
CA ALA A 218 -11.84 34.26 -26.27
C ALA A 218 -11.44 35.64 -25.71
N MET A 219 -12.06 36.00 -24.59
CA MET A 219 -11.77 37.22 -23.83
C MET A 219 -11.39 36.85 -22.40
N LEU A 220 -10.30 37.43 -21.93
CA LEU A 220 -9.86 37.32 -20.54
C LEU A 220 -10.34 38.56 -19.77
N PHE A 221 -11.06 38.32 -18.69
CA PHE A 221 -11.52 39.33 -17.75
C PHE A 221 -10.70 39.24 -16.48
N LEU A 222 -10.15 40.37 -16.03
CA LEU A 222 -9.38 40.48 -14.80
C LEU A 222 -10.19 41.34 -13.81
N VAL A 223 -10.65 40.71 -12.73
CA VAL A 223 -11.44 41.37 -11.68
C VAL A 223 -10.55 41.63 -10.48
N HIS A 224 -10.37 42.89 -10.09
CA HIS A 224 -9.66 43.22 -8.85
C HIS A 224 -10.56 42.88 -7.64
N LEU A 225 -10.09 42.03 -6.73
CA LEU A 225 -10.93 41.50 -5.64
C LEU A 225 -11.03 42.42 -4.43
N PHE A 226 -9.98 43.22 -4.16
CA PHE A 226 -9.88 44.03 -2.93
C PHE A 226 -10.16 45.52 -3.12
N ASP A 227 -10.23 46.02 -4.35
CA ASP A 227 -10.53 47.40 -4.69
C ASP A 227 -11.74 47.41 -5.63
N THR A 228 -12.81 48.06 -5.19
CA THR A 228 -14.08 48.15 -5.93
C THR A 228 -14.12 49.33 -6.89
N ASN A 229 -13.14 50.23 -6.83
CA ASN A 229 -13.08 51.42 -7.69
C ASN A 229 -12.48 51.09 -9.07
N ILE A 230 -11.82 49.94 -9.20
CA ILE A 230 -11.19 49.49 -10.43
C ILE A 230 -12.19 48.67 -11.23
N GLU A 231 -12.55 49.13 -12.43
CA GLU A 231 -13.40 48.36 -13.34
C GLU A 231 -12.66 47.11 -13.85
N PRO A 232 -13.37 45.99 -14.13
CA PRO A 232 -12.75 44.79 -14.67
C PRO A 232 -12.00 45.07 -15.97
N GLN A 233 -10.73 44.69 -16.02
CA GLN A 233 -9.93 44.85 -17.24
C GLN A 233 -10.29 43.74 -18.24
N MET A 234 -10.46 44.11 -19.51
CA MET A 234 -10.71 43.17 -20.60
C MET A 234 -9.51 43.08 -21.53
N VAL A 235 -9.00 41.86 -21.72
CA VAL A 235 -7.87 41.56 -22.62
C VAL A 235 -8.34 40.53 -23.64
N THR A 236 -8.25 40.86 -24.93
CA THR A 236 -8.67 39.94 -26.00
C THR A 236 -7.57 38.93 -26.32
N ILE A 237 -7.92 37.70 -26.68
CA ILE A 237 -6.91 36.68 -26.99
C ILE A 237 -5.99 37.09 -28.15
N ASN A 238 -6.48 37.90 -29.09
CA ASN A 238 -5.70 38.46 -30.19
C ASN A 238 -4.59 39.39 -29.72
N THR A 239 -4.77 40.11 -28.60
CA THR A 239 -3.71 40.94 -28.01
C THR A 239 -2.61 40.10 -27.36
N ILE A 240 -2.95 38.88 -26.91
CA ILE A 240 -2.02 37.96 -26.27
C ILE A 240 -1.26 37.17 -27.31
N PHE A 241 -1.94 36.58 -28.30
CA PHE A 241 -1.37 35.62 -29.25
C PHE A 241 -1.20 36.13 -30.70
N GLY A 242 -1.80 37.27 -31.05
CA GLY A 242 -1.91 37.74 -32.43
C GLY A 242 -3.10 37.11 -33.18
N ALA A 243 -3.36 37.61 -34.39
CA ALA A 243 -4.41 37.08 -35.26
C ALA A 243 -4.05 35.69 -35.80
N GLY A 244 -5.01 34.76 -35.82
CA GLY A 244 -4.86 33.43 -36.44
C GLY A 244 -4.62 32.25 -35.48
N THR A 245 -4.67 32.45 -34.16
CA THR A 245 -4.68 31.33 -33.21
C THR A 245 -6.01 30.62 -33.18
N GLN A 246 -5.96 29.31 -32.93
CA GLN A 246 -7.15 28.51 -32.72
C GLN A 246 -7.13 27.88 -31.32
N GLY A 247 -8.29 27.93 -30.66
CA GLY A 247 -8.52 27.24 -29.41
C GLY A 247 -8.50 25.70 -29.55
N PRO A 248 -8.67 24.97 -28.44
CA PRO A 248 -9.13 25.46 -27.14
C PRO A 248 -8.05 26.23 -26.39
N TYR A 249 -8.47 27.31 -25.71
CA TYR A 249 -7.63 28.08 -24.81
C TYR A 249 -7.84 27.59 -23.38
N GLN A 250 -6.76 27.29 -22.65
CA GLN A 250 -6.85 26.85 -21.27
C GLN A 250 -6.18 27.87 -20.34
N LEU A 251 -6.86 28.23 -19.26
CA LEU A 251 -6.40 29.21 -18.29
C LEU A 251 -5.74 28.54 -17.07
N GLU A 252 -4.50 28.86 -16.77
CA GLU A 252 -3.79 28.33 -15.60
C GLU A 252 -3.12 29.48 -14.79
N SER A 253 -3.16 29.40 -13.46
CA SER A 253 -2.36 30.29 -12.60
C SER A 253 -0.94 29.78 -12.51
N VAL A 254 0.03 30.67 -12.70
CA VAL A 254 1.43 30.36 -12.42
C VAL A 254 1.65 30.41 -10.91
N LEU A 255 2.23 29.35 -10.34
CA LEU A 255 2.55 29.31 -8.91
C LEU A 255 3.70 30.26 -8.60
N GLY A 256 3.62 30.99 -7.50
CA GLY A 256 4.68 31.89 -7.07
C GLY A 256 4.20 33.07 -6.25
N GLU A 257 5.10 34.04 -6.08
CA GLU A 257 4.85 35.26 -5.30
C GLU A 257 4.16 36.37 -6.11
N GLU A 258 4.16 36.28 -7.45
CA GLU A 258 3.62 37.31 -8.34
C GLU A 258 2.31 36.88 -9.01
N ALA A 259 1.42 37.85 -9.25
CA ALA A 259 0.15 37.65 -9.94
C ALA A 259 0.35 37.43 -11.44
N VAL A 260 0.50 36.16 -11.87
CA VAL A 260 0.73 35.81 -13.26
C VAL A 260 -0.17 34.68 -13.73
N VAL A 261 -0.68 34.83 -14.95
CA VAL A 261 -1.56 33.88 -15.63
C VAL A 261 -0.82 33.31 -16.83
N SER A 262 -0.93 32.00 -17.05
CA SER A 262 -0.52 31.38 -18.31
C SER A 262 -1.73 30.91 -19.10
N ILE A 263 -1.69 31.12 -20.41
CA ILE A 263 -2.74 30.69 -21.33
C ILE A 263 -2.08 29.77 -22.35
N THR A 264 -2.65 28.59 -22.57
CA THR A 264 -2.22 27.67 -23.64
C THR A 264 -3.14 27.81 -24.85
N ALA A 265 -2.59 27.64 -26.04
CA ALA A 265 -3.30 27.70 -27.32
C ALA A 265 -2.80 26.61 -28.28
N ASP A 266 -3.47 26.47 -29.43
CA ASP A 266 -3.06 25.59 -30.53
C ASP A 266 -2.91 24.12 -30.09
N ASN A 267 -3.92 23.57 -29.40
CA ASN A 267 -3.90 22.21 -28.83
C ASN A 267 -2.70 21.93 -27.91
N ASN A 268 -2.40 22.87 -27.01
CA ASN A 268 -1.33 22.75 -26.01
C ASN A 268 0.09 22.72 -26.60
N GLN A 269 0.28 23.31 -27.78
CA GLN A 269 1.61 23.43 -28.39
C GLN A 269 2.39 24.65 -27.88
N ARG A 270 1.71 25.78 -27.66
CA ARG A 270 2.33 27.02 -27.17
C ARG A 270 1.58 27.63 -25.99
N LYS A 271 2.35 28.23 -25.09
CA LYS A 271 1.91 28.89 -23.86
C LYS A 271 2.43 30.32 -23.87
N ARG A 272 1.58 31.28 -23.51
CA ARG A 272 1.97 32.68 -23.27
C ARG A 272 1.59 33.09 -21.86
N ILE A 273 2.34 34.07 -21.35
CA ILE A 273 2.19 34.57 -19.99
C ILE A 273 1.63 35.99 -20.03
N LEU A 274 0.72 36.28 -19.11
CA LEU A 274 0.21 37.62 -18.84
C LEU A 274 0.55 37.98 -17.40
N VAL A 275 1.36 39.03 -17.22
CA VAL A 275 1.63 39.59 -15.88
C VAL A 275 0.46 40.50 -15.52
N VAL A 276 -0.20 40.20 -14.42
CA VAL A 276 -1.41 40.87 -13.97
C VAL A 276 -1.01 41.93 -12.94
N GLY A 277 -1.31 43.19 -13.26
CA GLY A 277 -1.08 44.35 -12.40
C GLY A 277 -2.09 45.45 -12.74
N GLU A 278 -1.80 46.70 -12.37
CA GLU A 278 -2.63 47.86 -12.75
C GLU A 278 -2.77 47.99 -14.27
N THR A 279 -1.70 47.66 -14.99
CA THR A 279 -1.72 47.45 -16.44
C THR A 279 -1.27 46.03 -16.73
N SER A 280 -2.15 45.22 -17.34
CA SER A 280 -1.77 43.86 -17.74
C SER A 280 -0.76 43.92 -18.89
N VAL A 281 0.40 43.29 -18.73
CA VAL A 281 1.45 43.28 -19.76
C VAL A 281 1.51 41.89 -20.39
N PRO A 282 1.04 41.70 -21.64
CA PRO A 282 1.17 40.43 -22.34
C PRO A 282 2.60 40.24 -22.79
N ILE A 283 3.16 39.08 -22.46
CA ILE A 283 4.51 38.71 -22.85
C ILE A 283 4.43 37.98 -24.19
N GLN A 284 5.05 38.56 -25.22
CA GLN A 284 4.98 38.06 -26.60
C GLN A 284 5.93 36.88 -26.91
N ARG A 285 6.60 36.32 -25.89
CA ARG A 285 7.46 35.14 -26.04
C ARG A 285 6.61 33.86 -26.00
N ASP A 286 6.72 33.05 -27.05
CA ASP A 286 6.13 31.72 -27.07
C ASP A 286 6.97 30.78 -26.19
N ILE A 287 6.30 30.12 -25.25
CA ILE A 287 6.86 29.05 -24.41
C ILE A 287 6.22 27.74 -24.87
N ALA A 288 6.97 26.63 -24.87
CA ALA A 288 6.38 25.35 -25.24
C ALA A 288 5.29 24.92 -24.25
N GLY A 289 4.20 24.34 -24.74
CA GLY A 289 3.03 24.02 -23.91
C GLY A 289 3.30 22.99 -22.81
N ASP A 290 4.31 22.13 -22.99
CA ASP A 290 4.78 21.14 -22.02
C ASP A 290 5.60 21.71 -20.87
N THR A 291 6.02 22.98 -20.96
CA THR A 291 6.81 23.63 -19.92
C THR A 291 5.97 23.97 -18.69
N THR A 292 6.58 23.79 -17.52
CA THR A 292 6.01 24.21 -16.24
C THR A 292 6.68 25.48 -15.76
N LEU A 293 5.88 26.36 -15.17
CA LEU A 293 6.27 27.73 -14.82
C LEU A 293 6.15 27.92 -13.31
N TYR A 294 7.15 28.57 -12.72
CA TYR A 294 7.12 28.99 -11.32
C TYR A 294 7.76 30.38 -11.18
N ILE A 295 7.21 31.24 -10.34
CA ILE A 295 7.74 32.59 -10.12
C ILE A 295 8.30 32.71 -8.71
N THR A 296 9.54 33.19 -8.62
CA THR A 296 10.24 33.44 -7.35
C THR A 296 10.84 34.85 -7.37
N SER A 297 10.86 35.52 -6.22
CA SER A 297 11.62 36.76 -6.06
C SER A 297 13.04 36.46 -5.58
N ILE A 298 14.04 37.13 -6.16
CA ILE A 298 15.46 37.02 -5.80
C ILE A 298 16.03 38.43 -5.75
N ASP A 299 16.49 38.89 -4.57
CA ASP A 299 17.05 40.24 -4.39
C ASP A 299 16.15 41.35 -4.99
N ASN A 300 14.82 41.24 -4.80
CA ASN A 300 13.77 42.10 -5.37
C ASN A 300 13.60 42.06 -6.91
N GLN A 301 14.28 41.15 -7.60
CA GLN A 301 14.02 40.84 -9.01
C GLN A 301 13.06 39.66 -9.13
N LYS A 302 12.06 39.79 -9.99
CA LYS A 302 11.07 38.74 -10.25
C LYS A 302 11.63 37.80 -11.31
N VAL A 303 11.80 36.54 -10.96
CA VAL A 303 12.42 35.53 -11.81
C VAL A 303 11.38 34.48 -12.18
N LEU A 304 11.31 34.21 -13.49
CA LEU A 304 10.54 33.12 -14.06
C LEU A 304 11.43 31.88 -14.17
N LEU A 305 11.00 30.80 -13.53
CA LEU A 305 11.59 29.47 -13.64
C LEU A 305 10.78 28.67 -14.65
N GLU A 306 11.41 28.29 -15.74
CA GLU A 306 10.89 27.39 -16.77
C GLU A 306 11.49 26.01 -16.54
N SER A 307 10.66 25.01 -16.23
CA SER A 307 11.10 23.63 -16.13
C SER A 307 10.61 22.80 -17.30
N THR A 308 11.55 22.17 -17.99
CA THR A 308 11.29 21.27 -19.12
C THR A 308 11.87 19.88 -18.82
N TYR A 309 11.17 18.84 -19.28
CA TYR A 309 11.59 17.45 -19.09
C TYR A 309 11.68 16.76 -20.45
N ARG A 310 12.91 16.47 -20.89
CA ARG A 310 13.18 15.77 -22.16
C ARG A 310 14.31 14.76 -21.97
N ASN A 311 14.12 13.55 -22.48
CA ASN A 311 15.12 12.47 -22.44
C ASN A 311 15.71 12.22 -21.03
N GLU A 312 14.86 12.17 -19.98
CA GLU A 312 15.27 11.96 -18.57
C GLU A 312 16.16 13.09 -18.00
N ILE A 313 16.22 14.22 -18.70
CA ILE A 313 16.88 15.43 -18.24
C ILE A 313 15.79 16.44 -17.89
N THR A 314 15.83 16.89 -16.65
CA THR A 314 15.07 18.05 -16.19
C THR A 314 15.96 19.27 -16.31
N GLU A 315 15.59 20.19 -17.17
CA GLU A 315 16.23 21.49 -17.29
C GLU A 315 15.38 22.54 -16.59
N VAL A 316 15.99 23.31 -15.70
CA VAL A 316 15.39 24.46 -15.02
C VAL A 316 16.12 25.70 -15.52
N VAL A 317 15.43 26.49 -16.35
CA VAL A 317 15.94 27.75 -16.89
C VAL A 317 15.36 28.90 -16.07
N ALA A 318 16.23 29.77 -15.54
CA ALA A 318 15.83 30.98 -14.85
C ALA A 318 15.97 32.19 -15.78
N THR A 319 14.90 32.96 -15.95
CA THR A 319 14.89 34.20 -16.73
C THR A 319 14.28 35.34 -15.91
N ASP A 320 14.71 36.56 -16.16
CA ASP A 320 14.04 37.74 -15.60
C ASP A 320 12.62 37.87 -16.19
N LEU A 321 11.62 38.13 -15.35
CA LEU A 321 10.20 38.09 -15.75
C LEU A 321 9.84 39.16 -16.79
N MET A 322 10.47 40.34 -16.75
CA MET A 322 10.12 41.45 -17.64
C MET A 322 11.01 41.51 -18.87
N THR A 323 12.32 41.28 -18.69
CA THR A 323 13.33 41.42 -19.75
C THR A 323 13.67 40.11 -20.44
N PHE A 324 13.32 38.96 -19.86
CA PHE A 324 13.67 37.62 -20.36
C PHE A 324 15.16 37.35 -20.49
N ASN A 325 16.00 38.15 -19.84
CA ASN A 325 17.42 37.89 -19.81
C ASN A 325 17.70 36.62 -18.99
N PRO A 326 18.45 35.64 -19.54
CA PRO A 326 18.76 34.41 -18.82
C PRO A 326 19.70 34.69 -17.64
N LEU A 327 19.46 34.01 -16.52
CA LEU A 327 20.27 34.09 -15.30
C LEU A 327 21.12 32.82 -15.17
N PRO A 328 22.32 32.76 -15.78
CA PRO A 328 23.11 31.53 -15.90
C PRO A 328 23.57 30.94 -14.57
N ASN A 329 23.65 31.76 -13.51
CA ASN A 329 24.05 31.31 -12.17
C ASN A 329 23.00 30.43 -11.49
N ILE A 330 21.78 30.39 -12.02
CA ILE A 330 20.60 29.75 -11.45
C ILE A 330 20.08 28.65 -12.37
N THR A 331 20.31 28.79 -13.68
CA THR A 331 20.00 27.77 -14.68
C THR A 331 20.73 26.48 -14.37
N GLY A 332 19.99 25.39 -14.31
CA GLY A 332 20.51 24.08 -13.95
C GLY A 332 19.94 22.98 -14.82
N THR A 333 20.80 22.09 -15.28
CA THR A 333 20.39 20.83 -15.89
C THR A 333 20.63 19.70 -14.90
N LEU A 334 19.63 18.85 -14.73
CA LEU A 334 19.71 17.65 -13.89
C LEU A 334 19.33 16.45 -14.74
N SER A 335 20.29 15.58 -15.01
CA SER A 335 20.00 14.22 -15.48
C SER A 335 19.65 13.34 -14.29
N HIS A 336 18.46 12.75 -14.29
CA HIS A 336 18.05 11.85 -13.22
C HIS A 336 17.06 10.78 -13.69
N VAL A 337 17.26 9.55 -13.21
CA VAL A 337 16.46 8.38 -13.64
C VAL A 337 15.19 8.19 -12.80
N SER A 338 15.14 8.71 -11.56
CA SER A 338 14.01 8.41 -10.66
C SER A 338 12.81 9.35 -10.76
N LEU A 339 12.92 10.49 -11.45
CA LEU A 339 11.85 11.48 -11.52
C LEU A 339 11.26 11.49 -12.93
N LEU A 340 9.94 11.32 -13.04
CA LEU A 340 9.23 11.42 -14.31
C LEU A 340 8.49 12.75 -14.40
N SER A 341 8.81 13.57 -15.41
CA SER A 341 8.13 14.85 -15.69
C SER A 341 7.88 15.71 -14.42
N PRO A 342 8.94 16.07 -13.67
CA PRO A 342 8.82 16.85 -12.45
C PRO A 342 8.30 18.27 -12.71
N VAL A 343 7.51 18.76 -11.76
CA VAL A 343 6.97 20.13 -11.70
C VAL A 343 7.50 20.82 -10.45
N ILE A 344 7.90 22.08 -10.56
CA ILE A 344 8.32 22.88 -9.40
C ILE A 344 7.07 23.30 -8.61
N VAL A 345 6.97 22.84 -7.36
CA VAL A 345 5.84 23.18 -6.47
C VAL A 345 6.20 24.32 -5.51
N ALA A 346 7.47 24.42 -5.13
CA ALA A 346 7.98 25.52 -4.34
C ALA A 346 9.44 25.80 -4.70
N SER A 347 9.86 27.07 -4.59
CA SER A 347 11.25 27.48 -4.75
C SER A 347 11.63 28.49 -3.66
N VAL A 348 12.86 28.42 -3.17
CA VAL A 348 13.47 29.48 -2.34
C VAL A 348 14.94 29.66 -2.70
N CYS A 349 15.33 30.92 -2.92
CA CYS A 349 16.71 31.33 -3.14
C CYS A 349 17.21 32.17 -1.96
N VAL A 350 18.25 31.70 -1.27
CA VAL A 350 18.86 32.40 -0.13
C VAL A 350 20.30 32.78 -0.48
N ARG A 351 20.65 34.04 -0.25
CA ARG A 351 22.01 34.53 -0.42
C ARG A 351 22.88 34.09 0.77
N GLN A 352 23.95 33.35 0.50
CA GLN A 352 24.94 32.94 1.49
C GLN A 352 26.29 33.62 1.20
N THR A 353 27.22 33.56 2.15
CA THR A 353 28.57 34.15 2.02
C THR A 353 29.35 33.62 0.80
N LYS A 354 29.04 32.39 0.33
CA LYS A 354 29.65 31.74 -0.83
C LYS A 354 28.89 31.95 -2.16
N GLY A 355 27.79 32.71 -2.16
CA GLY A 355 26.95 32.95 -3.35
C GLY A 355 25.46 32.69 -3.11
N LEU A 356 24.66 32.85 -4.17
CA LEU A 356 23.23 32.59 -4.15
C LEU A 356 22.96 31.08 -4.13
N THR A 357 22.08 30.64 -3.22
CA THR A 357 21.70 29.22 -3.10
C THR A 357 20.21 29.03 -3.31
N CYS A 358 19.84 28.47 -4.47
CA CYS A 358 18.45 28.16 -4.82
C CYS A 358 18.13 26.69 -4.57
N ARG A 359 16.95 26.47 -3.97
CA ARG A 359 16.39 25.14 -3.73
C ARG A 359 15.02 25.04 -4.38
N TYR A 360 14.78 23.95 -5.08
CA TYR A 360 13.53 23.68 -5.78
C TYR A 360 12.93 22.38 -5.26
N LEU A 361 11.69 22.42 -4.82
CA LEU A 361 10.92 21.24 -4.50
C LEU A 361 10.18 20.80 -5.77
N LEU A 362 10.53 19.61 -6.25
CA LEU A 362 9.99 18.99 -7.45
C LEU A 362 8.96 17.93 -7.05
N SER A 363 7.82 17.93 -7.72
CA SER A 363 6.81 16.87 -7.65
C SER A 363 6.59 16.29 -9.03
N SER A 364 6.75 14.98 -9.17
CA SER A 364 6.60 14.26 -10.43
C SER A 364 5.19 13.72 -10.65
N GLN A 365 4.88 13.41 -11.91
CA GLN A 365 3.59 12.81 -12.29
C GLN A 365 3.38 11.40 -11.70
N ASP A 366 4.46 10.69 -11.40
CA ASP A 366 4.45 9.39 -10.73
C ASP A 366 4.36 9.49 -9.20
N HIS A 367 4.11 10.69 -8.66
CA HIS A 367 4.03 11.01 -7.23
C HIS A 367 5.37 10.92 -6.49
N SER A 368 6.51 10.84 -7.19
CA SER A 368 7.81 11.02 -6.55
C SER A 368 8.05 12.51 -6.21
N ILE A 369 8.76 12.76 -5.12
CA ILE A 369 9.14 14.10 -4.66
C ILE A 369 10.66 14.16 -4.59
N ALA A 370 11.23 15.27 -5.03
CA ALA A 370 12.65 15.52 -4.92
C ALA A 370 12.95 16.94 -4.48
N LEU A 371 14.02 17.10 -3.73
CA LEU A 371 14.60 18.40 -3.45
C LEU A 371 15.87 18.60 -4.26
N LEU A 372 15.84 19.56 -5.16
CA LEU A 372 16.98 19.99 -5.95
C LEU A 372 17.64 21.20 -5.28
N GLN A 373 18.95 21.18 -5.14
CA GLN A 373 19.73 22.35 -4.73
C GLN A 373 20.76 22.64 -5.83
N HIS A 374 20.62 23.78 -6.51
CA HIS A 374 21.36 24.10 -7.74
C HIS A 374 21.23 22.98 -8.78
N ASN A 375 22.31 22.24 -9.06
CA ASN A 375 22.34 21.13 -10.02
C ASN A 375 22.50 19.76 -9.33
N LYS A 376 22.32 19.69 -8.01
CA LYS A 376 22.48 18.45 -7.23
C LYS A 376 21.17 18.07 -6.56
N LEU A 377 20.73 16.84 -6.81
CA LEU A 377 19.64 16.21 -6.07
C LEU A 377 20.09 15.97 -4.61
N VAL A 378 19.37 16.56 -3.64
CA VAL A 378 19.66 16.40 -2.21
C VAL A 378 19.08 15.10 -1.68
N TRP A 379 17.79 14.87 -1.95
CA TRP A 379 17.07 13.65 -1.62
C TRP A 379 15.90 13.47 -2.58
N ALA A 380 15.44 12.22 -2.71
CA ALA A 380 14.21 11.84 -3.40
C ALA A 380 13.37 10.94 -2.50
N ARG A 381 12.05 11.03 -2.62
CA ARG A 381 11.05 10.28 -1.87
C ARG A 381 10.00 9.73 -2.80
N GLU A 382 9.64 8.47 -2.60
CA GLU A 382 8.66 7.76 -3.42
C GLU A 382 7.28 7.77 -2.74
N GLU A 383 6.56 8.89 -2.85
CA GLU A 383 5.22 9.02 -2.22
C GLU A 383 4.10 8.30 -2.98
N ALA A 384 4.41 7.65 -4.10
CA ALA A 384 3.49 6.74 -4.79
C ALA A 384 3.03 5.58 -3.89
N LEU A 385 3.90 5.15 -2.96
CA LEU A 385 3.63 4.06 -2.01
C LEU A 385 2.56 4.41 -0.95
N ALA A 386 2.15 5.68 -0.85
CA ALA A 386 1.02 6.10 -0.02
C ALA A 386 -0.34 5.58 -0.53
N LYS A 387 -0.41 5.08 -1.77
CA LYS A 387 -1.63 4.54 -2.37
C LYS A 387 -1.36 3.31 -3.22
N ILE A 388 -1.18 2.20 -2.51
CA ILE A 388 -1.01 0.86 -3.09
C ILE A 388 -2.38 0.25 -3.41
N VAL A 389 -2.48 -0.34 -4.59
CA VAL A 389 -3.72 -0.92 -5.16
C VAL A 389 -3.66 -2.45 -5.18
N ALA A 390 -2.51 -3.03 -5.53
CA ALA A 390 -2.31 -4.47 -5.58
C ALA A 390 -0.95 -4.83 -5.00
N VAL A 391 -0.89 -5.97 -4.30
CA VAL A 391 0.33 -6.47 -3.66
C VAL A 391 0.39 -7.98 -3.82
N GLU A 392 1.58 -8.50 -4.11
CA GLU A 392 1.89 -9.92 -4.01
C GLU A 392 3.26 -10.10 -3.33
N ILE A 393 3.40 -11.17 -2.53
CA ILE A 393 4.67 -11.51 -1.87
C ILE A 393 5.23 -12.77 -2.55
N ILE A 394 6.38 -12.61 -3.20
CA ILE A 394 6.96 -13.57 -4.14
C ILE A 394 8.24 -14.15 -3.57
N GLU A 395 8.44 -15.45 -3.76
CA GLU A 395 9.63 -16.16 -3.32
C GLU A 395 10.87 -15.71 -4.12
N LEU A 396 11.97 -15.51 -3.40
CA LEU A 396 13.27 -15.22 -4.01
C LEU A 396 13.81 -16.45 -4.77
N PRO A 397 14.72 -16.24 -5.73
CA PRO A 397 15.37 -17.33 -6.43
C PRO A 397 16.19 -18.21 -5.48
N MET A 398 16.34 -19.47 -5.88
CA MET A 398 17.16 -20.47 -5.18
C MET A 398 18.64 -20.10 -5.21
N SER A 399 19.39 -20.52 -4.19
CA SER A 399 20.84 -20.36 -4.18
C SER A 399 21.50 -21.20 -5.28
N ASP A 400 22.68 -20.80 -5.74
CA ASP A 400 23.42 -21.58 -6.76
C ASP A 400 23.68 -23.04 -6.32
N ARG A 401 23.79 -23.25 -5.01
CA ARG A 401 23.93 -24.59 -4.41
C ARG A 401 22.65 -25.40 -4.57
N ASP A 402 21.50 -24.80 -4.27
CA ASP A 402 20.20 -25.46 -4.41
C ASP A 402 19.84 -25.68 -5.88
N GLN A 403 20.22 -24.75 -6.76
CA GLN A 403 20.08 -24.90 -8.21
C GLN A 403 20.89 -26.10 -8.72
N ALA A 404 22.14 -26.26 -8.27
CA ALA A 404 22.95 -27.42 -8.64
C ALA A 404 22.29 -28.74 -8.19
N ILE A 405 21.65 -28.76 -7.02
CA ILE A 405 20.89 -29.90 -6.53
C ILE A 405 19.67 -30.18 -7.42
N GLU A 406 18.87 -29.17 -7.77
CA GLU A 406 17.72 -29.37 -8.67
C GLU A 406 18.16 -29.91 -10.03
N THR A 407 19.25 -29.38 -10.59
CA THR A 407 19.76 -29.89 -11.88
C THR A 407 20.11 -31.38 -11.80
N GLU A 408 20.65 -31.87 -10.67
CA GLU A 408 20.99 -33.29 -10.45
C GLU A 408 19.80 -34.21 -10.72
N PHE A 409 18.59 -33.78 -10.35
CA PHE A 409 17.37 -34.61 -10.36
C PHE A 409 16.42 -34.36 -11.54
N ASP A 410 16.52 -33.23 -12.25
CA ASP A 410 15.52 -32.83 -13.26
C ASP A 410 15.69 -33.53 -14.64
N GLN A 411 16.81 -34.22 -14.88
CA GLN A 411 17.05 -34.86 -16.18
C GLN A 411 16.40 -36.24 -16.28
N LYS A 412 15.49 -36.38 -17.25
CA LYS A 412 14.76 -37.61 -17.62
C LYS A 412 15.63 -38.60 -18.41
N GLU A 413 16.85 -38.85 -17.95
CA GLU A 413 17.67 -39.93 -18.52
C GLU A 413 17.14 -41.30 -18.07
N ARG A 414 17.17 -42.29 -18.97
CA ARG A 414 16.63 -43.63 -18.71
C ARG A 414 17.65 -44.59 -18.10
N ASP A 415 18.94 -44.23 -18.07
CA ASP A 415 20.02 -45.10 -17.63
C ASP A 415 20.45 -44.81 -16.18
N VAL A 416 20.46 -45.86 -15.35
CA VAL A 416 20.76 -45.76 -13.91
C VAL A 416 22.25 -45.43 -13.68
N LEU A 417 23.13 -45.91 -14.56
CA LEU A 417 24.57 -45.68 -14.44
C LEU A 417 24.95 -44.21 -14.68
N SER A 418 24.31 -43.54 -15.65
CA SER A 418 24.54 -42.11 -15.90
C SER A 418 24.04 -41.27 -14.72
N MET A 419 22.88 -41.60 -14.15
CA MET A 419 22.36 -40.96 -12.93
C MET A 419 23.34 -41.10 -11.76
N MET A 420 23.88 -42.29 -11.52
CA MET A 420 24.82 -42.55 -10.44
C MET A 420 26.14 -41.80 -10.63
N LEU A 421 26.72 -41.84 -11.83
CA LEU A 421 27.95 -41.11 -12.15
C LEU A 421 27.78 -39.61 -11.94
N ARG A 422 26.65 -39.05 -12.42
CA ARG A 422 26.31 -37.64 -12.25
C ARG A 422 26.19 -37.25 -10.79
N ARG A 423 25.51 -38.07 -9.98
CA ARG A 423 25.38 -37.86 -8.53
C ARG A 423 26.74 -37.87 -7.82
N ILE A 424 27.62 -38.81 -8.16
CA ILE A 424 28.98 -38.87 -7.58
C ILE A 424 29.78 -37.62 -7.97
N ILE A 425 29.71 -37.19 -9.24
CA ILE A 425 30.39 -35.98 -9.72
C ILE A 425 29.82 -34.72 -9.01
N SER A 426 28.50 -34.59 -8.89
CA SER A 426 27.83 -33.51 -8.16
C SER A 426 28.29 -33.45 -6.71
N GLN A 427 28.25 -34.58 -6.00
CA GLN A 427 28.68 -34.68 -4.60
C GLN A 427 30.18 -34.41 -4.42
N PHE A 428 31.02 -34.87 -5.33
CA PHE A 428 32.46 -34.57 -5.32
C PHE A 428 32.71 -33.06 -5.50
N ASN A 429 31.99 -32.40 -6.41
CA ASN A 429 32.06 -30.95 -6.59
C ASN A 429 31.59 -30.21 -5.33
N GLN A 430 30.52 -30.67 -4.68
CA GLN A 430 30.05 -30.10 -3.40
C GLN A 430 31.07 -30.29 -2.27
N ALA A 431 31.69 -31.46 -2.16
CA ALA A 431 32.74 -31.75 -1.18
C ALA A 431 33.98 -30.88 -1.42
N ARG A 432 34.39 -30.73 -2.68
CA ARG A 432 35.47 -29.82 -3.08
C ARG A 432 35.15 -28.37 -2.68
N ALA A 433 33.94 -27.90 -2.97
CA ALA A 433 33.49 -26.56 -2.59
C ALA A 433 33.47 -26.36 -1.06
N PHE A 434 33.04 -27.37 -0.30
CA PHE A 434 33.09 -27.35 1.16
C PHE A 434 34.52 -27.23 1.69
N ILE A 435 35.45 -28.04 1.17
CA ILE A 435 36.87 -27.99 1.56
C ILE A 435 37.49 -26.64 1.19
N GLN A 436 37.18 -26.10 0.01
CA GLN A 436 37.64 -24.77 -0.41
C GLN A 436 37.09 -23.65 0.48
N SER A 437 35.83 -23.74 0.90
CA SER A 437 35.23 -22.78 1.84
C SER A 437 35.83 -22.85 3.25
N MET A 438 36.18 -24.04 3.74
CA MET A 438 36.85 -24.23 5.03
C MET A 438 38.28 -23.70 5.04
N LEU A 439 38.93 -23.62 3.87
CA LEU A 439 40.29 -23.12 3.70
C LEU A 439 40.34 -21.64 3.30
N ASP A 440 39.22 -20.92 3.27
CA ASP A 440 39.09 -19.53 2.79
C ASP A 440 39.68 -19.28 1.38
N LEU A 441 39.75 -20.31 0.54
CA LEU A 441 40.28 -20.25 -0.84
C LEU A 441 39.18 -19.96 -1.87
N VAL A 442 38.13 -19.21 -1.50
CA VAL A 442 36.99 -18.95 -2.37
C VAL A 442 37.28 -17.78 -3.31
N PRO A 443 37.27 -17.97 -4.64
CA PRO A 443 37.29 -16.84 -5.56
C PRO A 443 35.97 -16.06 -5.45
N GLN A 444 36.06 -14.74 -5.26
CA GLN A 444 34.90 -13.84 -5.29
C GLN A 444 34.20 -13.95 -6.66
N GLN A 445 33.04 -14.60 -6.71
CA GLN A 445 32.19 -14.59 -7.89
C GLN A 445 31.48 -13.23 -8.06
N SER A 446 31.32 -12.88 -9.33
CA SER A 446 31.05 -11.57 -9.90
C SER A 446 29.59 -11.09 -9.85
N ASN A 447 29.43 -9.76 -9.72
CA ASN A 447 28.36 -8.86 -10.20
C ASN A 447 26.87 -9.14 -9.97
N GLN A 448 26.43 -10.28 -9.44
CA GLN A 448 25.06 -10.42 -8.93
C GLN A 448 25.05 -10.06 -7.43
N ARG A 449 24.04 -9.29 -6.99
CA ARG A 449 23.83 -9.04 -5.56
C ARG A 449 23.55 -10.38 -4.88
N THR A 450 24.56 -10.94 -4.24
CA THR A 450 24.53 -12.22 -3.53
C THR A 450 23.50 -12.29 -2.38
N ASP A 451 22.87 -11.17 -2.03
CA ASP A 451 21.91 -11.04 -0.92
C ASP A 451 20.45 -11.39 -1.31
N LEU A 452 20.08 -11.36 -2.60
CA LEU A 452 18.70 -11.62 -3.07
C LEU A 452 18.42 -13.10 -3.33
N VAL A 453 18.75 -13.94 -2.35
CA VAL A 453 18.55 -15.38 -2.42
C VAL A 453 17.58 -15.81 -1.32
N ARG A 454 16.76 -16.81 -1.63
CA ARG A 454 15.84 -17.43 -0.67
C ARG A 454 16.59 -17.97 0.54
N ASP A 455 16.08 -17.68 1.73
CA ASP A 455 16.55 -18.28 2.97
C ASP A 455 15.94 -19.67 3.19
N LYS A 456 16.56 -20.47 4.07
CA LYS A 456 16.12 -21.84 4.37
C LYS A 456 14.65 -21.94 4.79
N PHE A 457 14.15 -20.93 5.52
CA PHE A 457 12.78 -20.88 6.03
C PHE A 457 11.83 -20.07 5.15
N ASN A 458 12.31 -19.55 4.01
CA ASN A 458 11.51 -18.75 3.08
C ASN A 458 10.80 -17.57 3.77
N LEU A 459 11.47 -16.94 4.74
CA LEU A 459 11.03 -15.71 5.42
C LEU A 459 11.49 -14.47 4.67
N HIS A 460 12.52 -14.61 3.82
CA HIS A 460 13.05 -13.58 2.96
C HIS A 460 12.41 -13.69 1.58
N LYS A 461 11.48 -12.78 1.30
CA LYS A 461 10.70 -12.68 0.06
C LYS A 461 10.76 -11.28 -0.55
N MET A 462 10.31 -11.15 -1.78
CA MET A 462 10.12 -9.88 -2.50
C MET A 462 8.66 -9.46 -2.43
N ILE A 463 8.37 -8.26 -1.94
CA ILE A 463 7.04 -7.66 -2.00
C ILE A 463 6.95 -6.89 -3.32
N VAL A 464 6.02 -7.28 -4.19
CA VAL A 464 5.72 -6.54 -5.42
C VAL A 464 4.46 -5.72 -5.17
N ALA A 465 4.62 -4.40 -5.14
CA ALA A 465 3.55 -3.45 -4.88
C ALA A 465 3.25 -2.60 -6.13
N VAL A 466 1.97 -2.50 -6.48
CA VAL A 466 1.46 -1.70 -7.61
C VAL A 466 0.67 -0.52 -7.05
N THR A 467 0.99 0.68 -7.51
CA THR A 467 0.38 1.92 -7.04
C THR A 467 -0.68 2.46 -8.00
N SER A 468 -1.60 3.28 -7.50
CA SER A 468 -2.62 3.94 -8.35
C SER A 468 -2.02 4.85 -9.42
N ALA A 469 -0.81 5.36 -9.18
CA ALA A 469 -0.07 6.14 -10.16
C ALA A 469 0.44 5.28 -11.33
N GLY A 470 0.35 3.95 -11.27
CA GLY A 470 0.86 3.03 -12.28
C GLY A 470 2.37 2.75 -12.17
N LYS A 471 2.93 2.90 -10.97
CA LYS A 471 4.32 2.53 -10.63
C LYS A 471 4.33 1.21 -9.86
N ILE A 472 5.26 0.33 -10.23
CA ILE A 472 5.47 -0.99 -9.61
C ILE A 472 6.80 -0.94 -8.87
N PHE A 473 6.81 -1.47 -7.66
CA PHE A 473 7.99 -1.55 -6.79
C PHE A 473 8.28 -2.99 -6.41
N GLY A 474 9.56 -3.35 -6.40
CA GLY A 474 10.06 -4.55 -5.72
C GLY A 474 10.72 -4.14 -4.40
N ILE A 475 10.11 -4.52 -3.27
CA ILE A 475 10.56 -4.17 -1.92
C ILE A 475 11.03 -5.43 -1.19
N GLU A 476 12.21 -5.38 -0.60
CA GLU A 476 12.74 -6.48 0.20
C GLU A 476 12.00 -6.61 1.54
N THR A 477 11.55 -7.82 1.90
CA THR A 477 10.87 -8.05 3.19
C THR A 477 11.76 -7.87 4.43
N ARG A 478 13.09 -8.04 4.34
CA ARG A 478 13.99 -8.00 5.51
C ARG A 478 14.18 -6.57 6.03
N LYS A 479 14.49 -5.61 5.15
CA LYS A 479 14.78 -4.22 5.50
C LYS A 479 13.73 -3.21 5.01
N GLY A 480 12.86 -3.61 4.09
CA GLY A 480 11.94 -2.70 3.41
C GLY A 480 12.61 -1.85 2.33
N GLU A 481 13.82 -2.19 1.87
CA GLU A 481 14.50 -1.41 0.83
C GLU A 481 13.85 -1.65 -0.55
N ILE A 482 13.72 -0.57 -1.33
CA ILE A 482 13.26 -0.64 -2.72
C ILE A 482 14.43 -1.15 -3.58
N ILE A 483 14.31 -2.36 -4.10
CA ILE A 483 15.33 -3.02 -4.93
C ILE A 483 15.26 -2.53 -6.37
N TRP A 484 14.05 -2.43 -6.91
CA TRP A 484 13.79 -1.94 -8.25
C TRP A 484 12.44 -1.21 -8.29
N GLN A 485 12.30 -0.32 -9.26
CA GLN A 485 11.06 0.40 -9.52
C GLN A 485 10.86 0.54 -11.03
N LEU A 486 9.60 0.49 -11.44
CA LEU A 486 9.20 0.52 -12.83
C LEU A 486 7.93 1.35 -12.99
N LYS A 487 7.87 2.21 -13.99
CA LYS A 487 6.70 3.03 -14.29
C LYS A 487 6.06 2.61 -15.60
N ILE A 488 4.76 2.37 -15.57
CA ILE A 488 3.96 2.13 -16.78
C ILE A 488 3.13 3.38 -17.04
N SER A 489 3.26 3.96 -18.23
CA SER A 489 2.49 5.14 -18.63
C SER A 489 1.08 4.77 -19.09
N ASN A 490 0.13 5.70 -18.94
CA ASN A 490 -1.23 5.60 -19.47
C ASN A 490 -2.10 4.44 -18.96
N ILE A 491 -1.83 3.89 -17.77
CA ILE A 491 -2.69 2.87 -17.14
C ILE A 491 -3.61 3.44 -16.06
N ARG A 492 -4.72 2.75 -15.83
CA ARG A 492 -5.73 2.99 -14.79
C ARG A 492 -6.29 1.66 -14.28
N GLY A 493 -6.83 1.60 -13.08
CA GLY A 493 -7.61 0.44 -12.61
C GLY A 493 -9.00 0.33 -13.26
N PHE A 494 -9.60 -0.87 -13.14
CA PHE A 494 -10.87 -1.26 -13.78
C PHE A 494 -12.12 -0.49 -13.31
N ASN A 495 -12.06 0.10 -12.12
CA ASN A 495 -13.18 0.84 -11.55
C ASN A 495 -12.74 2.25 -11.19
N LYS A 496 -13.51 3.26 -11.59
CA LYS A 496 -13.20 4.67 -11.32
C LYS A 496 -13.10 4.99 -9.82
N ILE A 497 -13.81 4.24 -8.97
CA ILE A 497 -13.90 4.50 -7.53
C ILE A 497 -12.76 3.80 -6.78
N SER A 498 -12.56 2.51 -7.00
CA SER A 498 -11.56 1.71 -6.28
C SER A 498 -10.18 1.71 -6.95
N ASP A 499 -10.10 2.14 -8.21
CA ASP A 499 -8.88 2.13 -9.06
C ASP A 499 -8.13 0.79 -9.03
N THR A 500 -8.88 -0.31 -8.86
CA THR A 500 -8.36 -1.66 -8.66
C THR A 500 -7.70 -2.19 -9.91
N MET A 501 -6.45 -2.65 -9.76
CA MET A 501 -5.69 -3.39 -10.75
C MET A 501 -5.51 -4.83 -10.25
N VAL A 502 -5.30 -5.78 -11.16
CA VAL A 502 -5.15 -7.20 -10.79
C VAL A 502 -3.73 -7.64 -11.11
N LEU A 503 -3.02 -8.13 -10.09
CA LEU A 503 -1.67 -8.68 -10.23
C LEU A 503 -1.75 -10.20 -10.11
N TYR A 504 -1.33 -10.92 -11.15
CA TYR A 504 -1.24 -12.38 -11.13
C TYR A 504 0.21 -12.84 -11.14
N VAL A 505 0.51 -13.79 -10.23
CA VAL A 505 1.77 -14.54 -10.26
C VAL A 505 1.61 -15.73 -11.21
N GLN A 506 2.06 -15.62 -12.45
CA GLN A 506 1.91 -16.71 -13.43
C GLN A 506 2.87 -17.87 -13.13
N ARG A 507 4.12 -17.55 -12.80
CA ARG A 507 5.17 -18.53 -12.45
C ARG A 507 6.07 -17.97 -11.35
N GLY A 508 6.27 -18.75 -10.28
CA GLY A 508 7.19 -18.42 -9.19
C GLY A 508 8.64 -18.81 -9.49
N SER A 509 9.53 -18.56 -8.53
CA SER A 509 10.99 -18.77 -8.67
C SER A 509 11.46 -20.22 -8.45
N ARG A 510 10.53 -21.17 -8.27
CA ARG A 510 10.83 -22.58 -7.97
C ARG A 510 11.35 -23.37 -9.19
N HIS A 511 10.93 -23.01 -10.39
CA HIS A 511 11.17 -23.80 -11.60
C HIS A 511 12.40 -23.32 -12.37
N PHE A 512 13.59 -23.68 -11.90
CA PHE A 512 14.83 -23.47 -12.68
C PHE A 512 14.83 -24.37 -13.93
N PRO A 513 15.25 -23.90 -15.13
CA PRO A 513 15.92 -22.65 -15.48
C PRO A 513 14.99 -21.48 -15.85
N TYR A 514 13.67 -21.65 -15.75
CA TYR A 514 12.72 -20.65 -16.23
C TYR A 514 12.62 -19.44 -15.28
N PRO A 515 12.63 -18.19 -15.80
CA PRO A 515 12.54 -17.01 -14.96
C PRO A 515 11.13 -16.85 -14.36
N PRO A 516 11.00 -16.30 -13.14
CA PRO A 516 9.70 -15.98 -12.56
C PRO A 516 9.00 -14.89 -13.38
N GLN A 517 7.67 -14.94 -13.42
CA GLN A 517 6.84 -14.07 -14.27
C GLN A 517 5.56 -13.67 -13.56
N CYS A 518 5.30 -12.36 -13.54
CA CYS A 518 4.03 -11.76 -13.12
C CYS A 518 3.37 -11.03 -14.27
N ALA A 519 2.04 -10.96 -14.24
CA ALA A 519 1.22 -10.23 -15.18
C ALA A 519 0.34 -9.23 -14.43
N LEU A 520 0.47 -7.95 -14.78
CA LEU A 520 -0.43 -6.89 -14.31
C LEU A 520 -1.53 -6.67 -15.35
N LEU A 521 -2.78 -6.75 -14.91
CA LEU A 521 -3.97 -6.44 -15.70
C LEU A 521 -4.51 -5.08 -15.26
N ALA A 522 -4.69 -4.18 -16.23
CA ALA A 522 -5.17 -2.81 -16.04
C ALA A 522 -6.00 -2.33 -17.25
N GLU A 523 -6.58 -1.13 -17.17
CA GLU A 523 -7.22 -0.44 -18.29
C GLU A 523 -6.33 0.67 -18.85
N ASP A 524 -6.42 0.90 -20.15
CA ASP A 524 -5.85 2.07 -20.82
C ASP A 524 -6.62 3.33 -20.41
N LYS A 525 -5.91 4.38 -19.98
CA LYS A 525 -6.51 5.63 -19.50
C LYS A 525 -7.35 6.34 -20.57
N ILE A 526 -7.01 6.16 -21.86
CA ILE A 526 -7.62 6.88 -22.99
C ILE A 526 -8.74 6.05 -23.63
N SER A 527 -8.43 4.83 -24.07
CA SER A 527 -9.37 3.96 -24.80
C SER A 527 -10.33 3.19 -23.87
N GLY A 528 -9.90 2.94 -22.64
CA GLY A 528 -10.58 2.02 -21.71
C GLY A 528 -10.45 0.55 -22.12
N GLU A 529 -9.54 0.21 -23.04
CA GLU A 529 -9.24 -1.17 -23.41
C GLU A 529 -8.37 -1.85 -22.33
N GLY A 530 -8.45 -3.18 -22.26
CA GLY A 530 -7.63 -4.00 -21.39
C GLY A 530 -6.16 -4.00 -21.80
N ILE A 531 -5.30 -3.91 -20.81
CA ILE A 531 -3.85 -3.96 -20.93
C ILE A 531 -3.33 -5.12 -20.08
N VAL A 532 -2.39 -5.87 -20.64
CA VAL A 532 -1.58 -6.85 -19.91
C VAL A 532 -0.13 -6.40 -19.96
N TYR A 533 0.52 -6.37 -18.80
CA TYR A 533 1.94 -6.06 -18.68
C TYR A 533 2.68 -7.19 -17.97
N THR A 534 3.59 -7.86 -18.67
CA THR A 534 4.39 -8.97 -18.10
C THR A 534 5.81 -8.55 -17.75
N PHE A 535 6.25 -8.97 -16.57
CA PHE A 535 7.57 -8.62 -16.05
C PHE A 535 8.12 -9.69 -15.13
N ASN A 536 9.44 -9.68 -14.95
CA ASN A 536 10.12 -10.47 -13.93
C ASN A 536 10.00 -9.77 -12.57
N PRO A 537 9.34 -10.38 -11.56
CA PRO A 537 9.13 -9.74 -10.26
C PRO A 537 10.39 -9.59 -9.39
N ILE A 538 11.49 -10.27 -9.74
CA ILE A 538 12.74 -10.20 -8.98
C ILE A 538 13.62 -9.06 -9.48
N THR A 539 13.68 -8.85 -10.81
CA THR A 539 14.53 -7.84 -11.44
C THR A 539 13.78 -6.58 -11.88
N GLY A 540 12.46 -6.65 -12.01
CA GLY A 540 11.63 -5.57 -12.55
C GLY A 540 11.70 -5.41 -14.06
N GLN A 541 12.43 -6.28 -14.76
CA GLN A 541 12.60 -6.18 -16.21
C GLN A 541 11.31 -6.62 -16.96
N PRO A 542 10.89 -5.89 -18.00
CA PRO A 542 9.80 -6.31 -18.87
C PRO A 542 10.17 -7.62 -19.60
N LEU A 543 9.19 -8.51 -19.76
CA LEU A 543 9.33 -9.71 -20.56
C LEU A 543 8.75 -9.46 -21.97
N ASP A 544 7.42 -9.56 -22.11
CA ASP A 544 6.73 -9.25 -23.38
C ASP A 544 6.28 -7.77 -23.44
N GLY A 545 6.58 -7.00 -22.40
CA GLY A 545 6.25 -5.57 -22.31
C GLY A 545 4.76 -5.29 -22.14
N LEU A 546 4.31 -4.17 -22.71
CA LEU A 546 2.92 -3.67 -22.63
C LEU A 546 2.11 -4.16 -23.82
N ILE A 547 1.11 -5.01 -23.58
CA ILE A 547 0.24 -5.56 -24.62
C ILE A 547 -1.16 -4.96 -24.46
N LYS A 548 -1.65 -4.29 -25.52
CA LYS A 548 -3.04 -3.83 -25.61
C LYS A 548 -3.90 -4.94 -26.21
N LEU A 549 -4.98 -5.31 -25.53
CA LEU A 549 -5.82 -6.44 -25.92
C LEU A 549 -6.84 -6.10 -27.03
N GLY A 550 -7.19 -4.81 -27.21
CA GLY A 550 -8.19 -4.37 -28.19
C GLY A 550 -9.65 -4.60 -27.77
N TYR A 551 -9.88 -4.98 -26.51
CA TYR A 551 -11.21 -5.22 -25.93
C TYR A 551 -11.24 -4.88 -24.44
N ARG A 552 -12.42 -4.77 -23.82
CA ARG A 552 -12.56 -4.31 -22.43
C ARG A 552 -12.67 -5.49 -21.48
N ILE A 553 -11.83 -5.55 -20.46
CA ILE A 553 -11.85 -6.67 -19.50
C ILE A 553 -13.05 -6.50 -18.56
N LYS A 554 -13.94 -7.49 -18.55
CA LYS A 554 -15.07 -7.59 -17.61
C LYS A 554 -14.68 -8.36 -16.35
N GLN A 555 -13.93 -9.45 -16.52
CA GLN A 555 -13.45 -10.29 -15.42
C GLN A 555 -12.20 -11.07 -15.87
N SER A 556 -11.37 -11.49 -14.92
CA SER A 556 -10.25 -12.38 -15.20
C SER A 556 -10.09 -13.44 -14.11
N MET A 557 -9.40 -14.53 -14.43
CA MET A 557 -8.95 -15.51 -13.45
C MET A 557 -7.67 -16.21 -13.90
N LEU A 558 -6.89 -16.69 -12.94
CA LEU A 558 -5.69 -17.50 -13.19
C LEU A 558 -6.04 -18.99 -13.22
N LEU A 559 -5.60 -19.71 -14.26
CA LEU A 559 -5.80 -21.15 -14.36
C LEU A 559 -4.91 -21.89 -13.34
N HIS A 560 -5.43 -23.00 -12.80
CA HIS A 560 -4.72 -23.82 -11.81
C HIS A 560 -3.70 -24.78 -12.43
N VAL A 561 -3.89 -25.17 -13.69
CA VAL A 561 -2.96 -26.02 -14.45
C VAL A 561 -1.94 -25.16 -15.18
N THR A 562 -0.69 -25.63 -15.18
CA THR A 562 0.42 -24.99 -15.87
C THR A 562 0.61 -25.55 -17.28
N THR A 563 1.20 -24.76 -18.16
CA THR A 563 1.80 -25.23 -19.42
C THR A 563 3.02 -26.11 -19.17
N ASP A 564 3.58 -26.68 -20.23
CA ASP A 564 4.82 -27.45 -20.18
C ASP A 564 6.00 -26.65 -19.60
N ASP A 565 6.00 -25.32 -19.75
CA ASP A 565 6.99 -24.39 -19.18
C ASP A 565 6.62 -23.89 -17.77
N PHE A 566 5.73 -24.62 -17.07
CA PHE A 566 5.24 -24.27 -15.72
C PHE A 566 4.57 -22.89 -15.61
N LEU A 567 4.00 -22.38 -16.70
CA LEU A 567 3.32 -21.08 -16.73
C LEU A 567 1.80 -21.26 -16.56
N ARG A 568 1.19 -20.50 -15.64
CA ARG A 568 -0.27 -20.48 -15.49
C ARG A 568 -0.91 -19.47 -16.45
N GLY A 569 -1.82 -19.95 -17.30
CA GLY A 569 -2.58 -19.11 -18.22
C GLY A 569 -3.62 -18.26 -17.48
N ILE A 570 -3.93 -17.09 -18.03
CA ILE A 570 -4.95 -16.15 -17.53
C ILE A 570 -6.14 -16.23 -18.47
N LEU A 571 -7.31 -16.51 -17.91
CA LEU A 571 -8.57 -16.47 -18.62
C LEU A 571 -9.19 -15.08 -18.45
N ILE A 572 -9.61 -14.47 -19.55
CA ILE A 572 -10.15 -13.11 -19.59
C ILE A 572 -11.53 -13.16 -20.23
N LEU A 573 -12.52 -12.60 -19.55
CA LEU A 573 -13.88 -12.39 -20.07
C LEU A 573 -13.99 -10.94 -20.54
N ASP A 574 -14.28 -10.73 -21.82
CA ASP A 574 -14.53 -9.42 -22.42
C ASP A 574 -15.92 -8.88 -22.04
N ALA A 575 -16.13 -7.57 -22.20
CA ALA A 575 -17.43 -6.90 -22.06
C ALA A 575 -18.51 -7.45 -22.99
N ARG A 576 -18.13 -8.09 -24.12
CA ARG A 576 -19.04 -8.81 -25.03
C ARG A 576 -19.30 -10.27 -24.63
N ASP A 577 -18.91 -10.65 -23.42
CA ASP A 577 -18.98 -12.03 -22.89
C ASP A 577 -18.19 -13.05 -23.74
N LYS A 578 -17.16 -12.60 -24.47
CA LYS A 578 -16.22 -13.49 -25.18
C LYS A 578 -15.04 -13.84 -24.29
N ILE A 579 -14.54 -15.07 -24.43
CA ILE A 579 -13.41 -15.57 -23.64
C ILE A 579 -12.12 -15.45 -24.45
N HIS A 580 -11.09 -14.96 -23.78
CA HIS A 580 -9.73 -14.89 -24.26
C HIS A 580 -8.78 -15.54 -23.26
N VAL A 581 -7.66 -16.06 -23.73
CA VAL A 581 -6.63 -16.68 -22.89
C VAL A 581 -5.30 -16.01 -23.18
N TYR A 582 -4.57 -15.69 -22.12
CA TYR A 582 -3.22 -15.13 -22.20
C TYR A 582 -2.23 -15.94 -21.36
N PRO A 583 -1.07 -16.37 -21.90
CA PRO A 583 -0.68 -16.31 -23.32
C PRO A 583 -1.46 -17.31 -24.18
N GLU A 584 -1.42 -17.14 -25.51
CA GLU A 584 -2.15 -17.99 -26.46
C GLU A 584 -1.73 -19.46 -26.39
N SER A 585 -0.52 -19.77 -25.94
CA SER A 585 -0.05 -21.15 -25.74
C SER A 585 -0.87 -21.93 -24.70
N ALA A 586 -1.55 -21.24 -23.78
CA ALA A 586 -2.39 -21.86 -22.75
C ALA A 586 -3.83 -22.16 -23.23
N THR A 587 -4.20 -21.82 -24.48
CA THR A 587 -5.55 -22.01 -25.03
C THR A 587 -5.98 -23.48 -25.06
N THR A 588 -5.07 -24.39 -25.43
CA THR A 588 -5.32 -25.84 -25.45
C THR A 588 -5.66 -26.39 -24.07
N ILE A 589 -5.00 -25.86 -23.04
CA ILE A 589 -5.22 -26.21 -21.63
C ILE A 589 -6.54 -25.61 -21.12
N ALA A 590 -6.83 -24.36 -21.48
CA ALA A 590 -8.10 -23.74 -21.15
C ALA A 590 -9.30 -24.52 -21.75
N ALA A 591 -9.16 -25.00 -22.99
CA ALA A 591 -10.18 -25.83 -23.63
C ALA A 591 -10.33 -27.21 -22.96
N SER A 592 -9.23 -27.86 -22.57
CA SER A 592 -9.30 -29.15 -21.86
C SER A 592 -9.97 -29.03 -20.49
N LEU A 593 -9.80 -27.90 -19.81
CA LEU A 593 -10.43 -27.56 -18.52
C LEU A 593 -11.83 -26.95 -18.66
N GLY A 594 -12.31 -26.66 -19.88
CA GLY A 594 -13.53 -25.89 -20.09
C GLY A 594 -14.76 -26.46 -19.36
N LYS A 595 -14.88 -27.79 -19.30
CA LYS A 595 -15.99 -28.49 -18.63
C LYS A 595 -16.08 -28.25 -17.12
N SER A 596 -14.96 -28.02 -16.45
CA SER A 596 -14.89 -27.79 -14.99
C SER A 596 -14.67 -26.32 -14.63
N THR A 597 -14.64 -25.45 -15.64
CA THR A 597 -14.29 -24.04 -15.46
C THR A 597 -15.51 -23.15 -15.51
N TYR A 598 -15.68 -22.34 -14.47
CA TYR A 598 -16.77 -21.38 -14.32
C TYR A 598 -16.20 -20.00 -13.97
N ILE A 599 -16.82 -18.95 -14.51
CA ILE A 599 -16.49 -17.56 -14.19
C ILE A 599 -17.78 -16.88 -13.72
N PHE A 600 -17.69 -16.04 -12.70
CA PHE A 600 -18.80 -15.16 -12.34
C PHE A 600 -18.41 -13.69 -12.43
N THR A 601 -19.43 -12.87 -12.68
CA THR A 601 -19.31 -11.41 -12.71
C THR A 601 -20.36 -10.82 -11.78
N ALA A 602 -19.99 -9.78 -11.05
CA ALA A 602 -20.89 -9.03 -10.19
C ALA A 602 -20.74 -7.54 -10.49
N ASP A 603 -21.75 -6.95 -11.14
CA ASP A 603 -21.77 -5.54 -11.47
C ASP A 603 -22.41 -4.73 -10.34
N GLN A 604 -21.63 -3.86 -9.70
CA GLN A 604 -22.08 -3.03 -8.59
C GLN A 604 -23.04 -1.91 -9.02
N THR A 605 -23.02 -1.52 -10.30
CA THR A 605 -23.85 -0.42 -10.82
C THR A 605 -25.25 -0.89 -11.20
N THR A 606 -25.35 -2.00 -11.92
CA THR A 606 -26.64 -2.60 -12.32
C THR A 606 -27.20 -3.54 -11.25
N GLY A 607 -26.36 -4.04 -10.34
CA GLY A 607 -26.74 -5.04 -9.35
C GLY A 607 -26.90 -6.45 -9.94
N LEU A 608 -26.39 -6.69 -11.15
CA LEU A 608 -26.51 -7.96 -11.85
C LEU A 608 -25.33 -8.88 -11.49
N LEU A 609 -25.64 -10.08 -11.00
CA LEU A 609 -24.70 -11.18 -10.86
C LEU A 609 -25.00 -12.23 -11.91
N SER A 610 -23.98 -12.70 -12.62
CA SER A 610 -24.14 -13.76 -13.62
C SER A 610 -22.99 -14.75 -13.56
N GLY A 611 -23.31 -16.02 -13.75
CA GLY A 611 -22.35 -17.12 -13.86
C GLY A 611 -22.26 -17.65 -15.29
N PHE A 612 -21.04 -17.92 -15.73
CA PHE A 612 -20.71 -18.42 -17.05
C PHE A 612 -19.96 -19.76 -16.91
N SER A 613 -20.25 -20.70 -17.80
CA SER A 613 -19.55 -21.97 -17.92
C SER A 613 -18.79 -22.04 -19.25
N LEU A 614 -17.62 -22.66 -19.21
CA LEU A 614 -16.80 -22.93 -20.39
C LEU A 614 -17.06 -24.31 -21.00
N SER A 615 -18.10 -25.02 -20.60
CA SER A 615 -18.31 -26.43 -20.97
C SER A 615 -18.41 -26.72 -22.46
N TYR A 616 -18.83 -25.72 -23.25
CA TYR A 616 -18.96 -25.80 -24.71
C TYR A 616 -17.72 -25.30 -25.46
N SER A 617 -16.64 -24.97 -24.74
CA SER A 617 -15.41 -24.48 -25.33
C SER A 617 -14.65 -25.60 -26.05
N THR A 618 -14.09 -25.27 -27.21
CA THR A 618 -13.23 -26.14 -28.01
C THR A 618 -11.85 -25.50 -28.13
N SER A 619 -10.84 -26.26 -28.59
CA SER A 619 -9.49 -25.72 -28.80
C SER A 619 -9.42 -24.62 -29.87
N GLN A 620 -10.45 -24.52 -30.73
CA GLN A 620 -10.54 -23.50 -31.79
C GLN A 620 -11.35 -22.27 -31.35
N GLU A 621 -12.40 -22.48 -30.56
CA GLU A 621 -13.26 -21.40 -30.07
C GLU A 621 -13.66 -21.62 -28.61
N LEU A 622 -13.31 -20.65 -27.76
CA LEU A 622 -13.70 -20.62 -26.35
C LEU A 622 -15.00 -19.82 -26.19
N ILE A 623 -16.01 -20.46 -25.59
CA ILE A 623 -17.37 -19.92 -25.47
C ILE A 623 -17.74 -19.81 -23.99
N ALA A 624 -18.17 -18.61 -23.57
CA ALA A 624 -18.81 -18.41 -22.27
C ALA A 624 -20.32 -18.63 -22.41
N HIS A 625 -20.82 -19.76 -21.92
CA HIS A 625 -22.27 -19.99 -21.85
C HIS A 625 -22.81 -19.51 -20.50
N LYS A 626 -23.72 -18.52 -20.51
CA LYS A 626 -24.37 -18.02 -19.28
C LYS A 626 -25.27 -19.12 -18.68
N VAL A 627 -25.02 -19.51 -17.43
CA VAL A 627 -25.72 -20.61 -16.74
C VAL A 627 -26.81 -20.07 -15.81
N TRP A 628 -26.52 -19.01 -15.07
CA TRP A 628 -27.45 -18.42 -14.12
C TRP A 628 -27.26 -16.90 -14.05
N GLU A 629 -28.31 -16.21 -13.61
CA GLU A 629 -28.35 -14.77 -13.45
C GLU A 629 -29.21 -14.41 -12.23
N LEU A 630 -28.72 -13.48 -11.42
CA LEU A 630 -29.37 -12.99 -10.21
C LEU A 630 -29.31 -11.47 -10.20
N LEU A 631 -30.46 -10.81 -10.13
CA LEU A 631 -30.55 -9.35 -10.08
C LEU A 631 -30.86 -8.87 -8.67
N LEU A 632 -29.92 -8.13 -8.07
CA LEU A 632 -30.10 -7.39 -6.83
C LEU A 632 -30.36 -5.92 -7.17
N SER A 633 -31.65 -5.54 -7.30
CA SER A 633 -32.01 -4.20 -7.81
C SER A 633 -31.38 -3.05 -6.99
N PRO A 634 -30.58 -2.17 -7.62
CA PRO A 634 -29.95 -1.00 -6.98
C PRO A 634 -30.94 -0.04 -6.32
N LYS A 635 -32.21 -0.05 -6.75
CA LYS A 635 -33.28 0.75 -6.15
C LYS A 635 -33.56 0.36 -4.70
N ASN A 636 -33.38 -0.92 -4.38
CA ASN A 636 -33.68 -1.47 -3.06
C ASN A 636 -32.40 -1.73 -2.28
N GLN A 637 -31.36 -2.22 -2.94
CA GLN A 637 -30.09 -2.56 -2.31
C GLN A 637 -28.91 -2.36 -3.26
N LYS A 638 -27.80 -1.84 -2.73
CA LYS A 638 -26.57 -1.62 -3.48
C LYS A 638 -25.51 -2.62 -3.06
N ILE A 639 -24.87 -3.29 -4.02
CA ILE A 639 -23.74 -4.20 -3.75
C ILE A 639 -22.54 -3.36 -3.32
N ILE A 640 -21.94 -3.70 -2.17
CA ILE A 640 -20.80 -2.98 -1.61
C ILE A 640 -19.53 -3.78 -1.83
N GLN A 641 -19.55 -5.06 -1.44
CA GLN A 641 -18.37 -5.91 -1.42
C GLN A 641 -18.75 -7.34 -1.81
N VAL A 642 -17.87 -7.97 -2.58
CA VAL A 642 -17.94 -9.38 -2.96
C VAL A 642 -16.63 -10.02 -2.51
N THR A 643 -16.71 -11.09 -1.74
CA THR A 643 -15.53 -11.73 -1.13
C THR A 643 -15.55 -13.23 -1.35
N SER A 644 -14.51 -13.72 -2.01
CA SER A 644 -14.21 -15.13 -2.19
C SER A 644 -13.15 -15.58 -1.18
N LYS A 645 -13.00 -16.89 -1.02
CA LYS A 645 -11.88 -17.49 -0.30
C LYS A 645 -10.57 -17.20 -1.01
N ASN A 646 -9.47 -17.21 -0.27
CA ASN A 646 -8.14 -17.07 -0.86
C ASN A 646 -7.77 -18.37 -1.61
N PRO A 647 -7.43 -18.34 -2.92
CA PRO A 647 -7.09 -19.55 -3.69
C PRO A 647 -5.87 -20.31 -3.18
N ILE A 648 -4.99 -19.66 -2.40
CA ILE A 648 -3.77 -20.26 -1.86
C ILE A 648 -4.06 -21.02 -0.55
N GLU A 649 -5.20 -20.73 0.09
CA GLU A 649 -5.60 -21.33 1.35
C GLU A 649 -5.72 -22.86 1.27
N ARG A 650 -5.19 -23.54 2.28
CA ARG A 650 -5.37 -24.98 2.51
C ARG A 650 -6.09 -25.22 3.83
N VAL A 651 -6.85 -26.32 3.88
CA VAL A 651 -7.59 -26.75 5.07
C VAL A 651 -7.05 -28.11 5.51
N HIS A 652 -6.41 -28.16 6.67
CA HIS A 652 -5.82 -29.39 7.19
C HIS A 652 -6.89 -30.36 7.74
N SER A 653 -7.80 -29.87 8.60
CA SER A 653 -8.85 -30.69 9.20
C SER A 653 -10.22 -30.45 8.56
N GLN A 654 -10.83 -31.53 8.05
CA GLN A 654 -12.15 -31.54 7.41
C GLN A 654 -13.32 -31.54 8.42
N GLY A 655 -13.05 -31.80 9.70
CA GLY A 655 -14.05 -31.84 10.75
C GLY A 655 -13.52 -31.36 12.08
N ARG A 656 -14.43 -31.04 12.98
CA ARG A 656 -14.15 -30.68 14.38
C ARG A 656 -14.63 -31.81 15.29
N VAL A 657 -13.78 -32.24 16.22
CA VAL A 657 -14.14 -33.28 17.19
C VAL A 657 -14.96 -32.63 18.30
N LEU A 658 -16.08 -33.27 18.67
CA LEU A 658 -16.99 -32.88 19.74
C LEU A 658 -16.66 -33.59 21.06
N SER A 659 -17.26 -33.16 22.17
CA SER A 659 -17.08 -33.80 23.49
C SER A 659 -17.46 -35.28 23.50
N ASP A 660 -18.51 -35.65 22.77
CA ASP A 660 -19.00 -37.03 22.61
C ASP A 660 -18.08 -37.89 21.71
N ARG A 661 -16.90 -37.39 21.33
CA ARG A 661 -15.95 -37.97 20.37
C ARG A 661 -16.52 -38.13 18.96
N SER A 662 -17.70 -37.60 18.68
CA SER A 662 -18.22 -37.53 17.31
C SER A 662 -17.55 -36.37 16.56
N VAL A 663 -17.63 -36.42 15.23
CA VAL A 663 -17.02 -35.41 14.36
C VAL A 663 -18.13 -34.59 13.72
N LEU A 664 -18.03 -33.27 13.85
CA LEU A 664 -18.84 -32.32 13.11
C LEU A 664 -18.07 -31.88 11.86
N TYR A 665 -18.53 -32.29 10.70
CA TYR A 665 -17.84 -32.02 9.44
C TYR A 665 -18.11 -30.61 8.94
N LYS A 666 -17.03 -29.92 8.56
CA LYS A 666 -17.07 -28.56 8.04
C LYS A 666 -17.64 -28.55 6.62
N TYR A 667 -18.46 -27.56 6.29
CA TYR A 667 -18.92 -27.36 4.91
C TYR A 667 -17.91 -26.50 4.15
N ILE A 668 -17.06 -27.15 3.36
CA ILE A 668 -15.93 -26.50 2.66
C ILE A 668 -16.21 -26.44 1.16
N ASN A 669 -17.11 -25.53 0.77
CA ASN A 669 -17.38 -25.26 -0.65
C ASN A 669 -16.32 -24.28 -1.22
N PRO A 670 -15.44 -24.68 -2.16
CA PRO A 670 -14.42 -23.80 -2.73
C PRO A 670 -15.02 -22.69 -3.62
N ASN A 671 -16.23 -22.89 -4.12
CA ASN A 671 -16.92 -21.99 -5.05
C ASN A 671 -17.90 -21.04 -4.35
N LEU A 672 -17.87 -21.00 -3.01
CA LEU A 672 -18.74 -20.14 -2.22
C LEU A 672 -18.22 -18.70 -2.19
N VAL A 673 -19.09 -17.76 -2.52
CA VAL A 673 -18.80 -16.33 -2.50
C VAL A 673 -19.78 -15.62 -1.58
N ALA A 674 -19.27 -14.69 -0.77
CA ALA A 674 -20.07 -13.84 0.07
C ALA A 674 -20.33 -12.50 -0.64
N VAL A 675 -21.60 -12.15 -0.82
CA VAL A 675 -22.05 -10.90 -1.43
C VAL A 675 -22.71 -10.06 -0.35
N VAL A 676 -22.20 -8.85 -0.15
CA VAL A 676 -22.69 -7.90 0.84
C VAL A 676 -23.35 -6.72 0.13
N SER A 677 -24.57 -6.39 0.55
CA SER A 677 -25.31 -5.25 0.03
C SER A 677 -25.94 -4.39 1.11
N GLU A 678 -26.02 -3.09 0.85
CA GLU A 678 -26.67 -2.10 1.71
C GLU A 678 -28.07 -1.82 1.18
N GLY A 679 -29.09 -1.98 2.03
CA GLY A 679 -30.46 -1.58 1.71
C GLY A 679 -30.63 -0.07 1.73
N VAL A 680 -31.13 0.49 0.63
CA VAL A 680 -31.39 1.92 0.45
C VAL A 680 -32.83 2.22 0.91
N GLY A 681 -33.01 2.47 2.21
CA GLY A 681 -34.31 2.83 2.78
C GLY A 681 -34.39 4.31 3.17
N SER A 682 -35.54 4.96 2.96
CA SER A 682 -35.77 6.32 3.47
C SER A 682 -35.72 6.36 5.01
N THR A 683 -34.82 7.20 5.54
CA THR A 683 -34.55 7.57 6.95
C THR A 683 -34.61 6.45 8.01
N HIS A 684 -33.45 6.10 8.58
CA HIS A 684 -33.24 5.12 9.69
C HIS A 684 -33.58 3.64 9.38
N LYS A 685 -33.54 3.26 8.10
CA LYS A 685 -33.80 1.88 7.64
C LYS A 685 -32.64 1.26 6.87
N ASN A 686 -31.41 1.72 7.09
CA ASN A 686 -30.25 1.07 6.47
C ASN A 686 -30.17 -0.38 6.96
N THR A 687 -30.10 -1.30 6.00
CA THR A 687 -29.97 -2.73 6.27
C THR A 687 -28.70 -3.26 5.64
N LEU A 688 -28.07 -4.25 6.27
CA LEU A 688 -26.97 -5.01 5.69
C LEU A 688 -27.51 -6.38 5.32
N ASN A 689 -27.47 -6.70 4.04
CA ASN A 689 -27.87 -8.02 3.54
C ASN A 689 -26.61 -8.78 3.13
N LEU A 690 -26.39 -9.93 3.75
CA LEU A 690 -25.33 -10.87 3.42
C LEU A 690 -25.94 -12.07 2.71
N TYR A 691 -25.41 -12.39 1.53
CA TYR A 691 -25.78 -13.54 0.73
C TYR A 691 -24.57 -14.45 0.54
N LEU A 692 -24.70 -15.73 0.86
CA LEU A 692 -23.73 -16.77 0.51
C LEU A 692 -24.22 -17.49 -0.74
N LEU A 693 -23.51 -17.30 -1.84
CA LEU A 693 -23.87 -17.78 -3.17
C LEU A 693 -22.85 -18.81 -3.65
N ASP A 694 -23.32 -19.94 -4.16
CA ASP A 694 -22.47 -20.85 -4.93
C ASP A 694 -22.34 -20.33 -6.37
N VAL A 695 -21.12 -20.01 -6.78
CA VAL A 695 -20.81 -19.43 -8.10
C VAL A 695 -21.07 -20.39 -9.25
N VAL A 696 -20.99 -21.71 -9.03
CA VAL A 696 -21.15 -22.70 -10.09
C VAL A 696 -22.63 -22.94 -10.37
N SER A 697 -23.42 -23.20 -9.33
CA SER A 697 -24.84 -23.52 -9.47
C SER A 697 -25.75 -22.29 -9.47
N GLY A 698 -25.30 -21.15 -8.93
CA GLY A 698 -26.13 -19.97 -8.69
C GLY A 698 -27.07 -20.12 -7.48
N ALA A 699 -26.91 -21.18 -6.69
CA ALA A 699 -27.75 -21.44 -5.53
C ALA A 699 -27.40 -20.51 -4.36
N MET A 700 -28.41 -19.89 -3.76
CA MET A 700 -28.26 -19.13 -2.52
C MET A 700 -28.23 -20.10 -1.33
N ILE A 701 -27.04 -20.35 -0.80
CA ILE A 701 -26.81 -21.29 0.30
C ILE A 701 -27.35 -20.74 1.63
N PHE A 702 -27.14 -19.44 1.87
CA PHE A 702 -27.58 -18.79 3.10
C PHE A 702 -27.79 -17.30 2.86
N SER A 703 -28.72 -16.70 3.61
CA SER A 703 -28.91 -15.24 3.63
C SER A 703 -29.27 -14.74 5.02
N ILE A 704 -28.79 -13.53 5.35
CA ILE A 704 -29.10 -12.86 6.61
C ILE A 704 -29.21 -11.34 6.41
N VAL A 705 -30.12 -10.72 7.15
CA VAL A 705 -30.40 -9.27 7.10
C VAL A 705 -30.24 -8.66 8.49
N HIS A 706 -29.36 -7.68 8.61
CA HIS A 706 -29.24 -6.83 9.79
C HIS A 706 -29.95 -5.49 9.56
N LYS A 707 -30.71 -5.03 10.55
CA LYS A 707 -31.49 -3.78 10.46
C LYS A 707 -30.83 -2.70 11.30
N ARG A 708 -30.94 -1.44 10.86
CA ARG A 708 -30.38 -0.25 11.56
C ARG A 708 -28.86 -0.35 11.69
N VAL A 709 -28.21 -0.58 10.57
CA VAL A 709 -26.77 -0.75 10.49
C VAL A 709 -26.18 0.22 9.48
N ARG A 710 -24.96 0.65 9.74
CA ARG A 710 -24.22 1.58 8.90
C ARG A 710 -22.82 1.04 8.64
N GLY A 711 -22.27 1.38 7.47
CA GLY A 711 -20.88 1.10 7.14
C GLY A 711 -19.87 1.95 7.94
N PRO A 712 -18.57 1.68 7.81
CA PRO A 712 -17.98 0.76 6.84
C PRO A 712 -18.24 -0.72 7.17
N PHE A 713 -18.38 -1.54 6.13
CA PHE A 713 -18.56 -2.97 6.24
C PHE A 713 -17.25 -3.65 5.85
N HIS A 714 -16.78 -4.56 6.68
CA HIS A 714 -15.60 -5.37 6.39
C HIS A 714 -15.99 -6.83 6.52
N ILE A 715 -15.54 -7.66 5.59
CA ILE A 715 -15.88 -9.08 5.52
C ILE A 715 -14.64 -9.89 5.17
N VAL A 716 -14.47 -11.02 5.85
CA VAL A 716 -13.40 -11.99 5.61
C VAL A 716 -14.04 -13.37 5.50
N HIS A 717 -13.65 -14.10 4.48
CA HIS A 717 -14.14 -15.44 4.17
C HIS A 717 -12.96 -16.41 4.10
N SER A 718 -12.95 -17.41 4.98
CA SER A 718 -11.86 -18.39 5.09
C SER A 718 -12.44 -19.75 5.48
N GLU A 719 -11.83 -20.83 5.00
CA GLU A 719 -12.23 -22.22 5.25
C GLU A 719 -13.74 -22.49 5.13
N ASN A 720 -14.44 -22.60 6.26
CA ASN A 720 -15.86 -22.85 6.42
C ASN A 720 -16.54 -21.74 7.23
N TRP A 721 -15.87 -20.61 7.42
CA TRP A 721 -16.33 -19.54 8.30
C TRP A 721 -16.26 -18.17 7.63
N LEU A 722 -17.08 -17.28 8.17
CA LEU A 722 -17.19 -15.90 7.72
C LEU A 722 -17.23 -15.00 8.93
N ILE A 723 -16.49 -13.90 8.87
CA ILE A 723 -16.56 -12.82 9.86
C ILE A 723 -16.84 -11.51 9.13
N TYR A 724 -17.73 -10.70 9.67
CA TYR A 724 -17.94 -9.35 9.18
C TYR A 724 -18.27 -8.38 10.30
N SER A 725 -17.89 -7.12 10.09
CA SER A 725 -18.15 -6.02 11.01
C SER A 725 -19.13 -5.03 10.42
N TYR A 726 -19.93 -4.42 11.29
CA TYR A 726 -20.84 -3.32 10.96
C TYR A 726 -21.03 -2.40 12.16
N PHE A 727 -21.47 -1.17 11.91
CA PHE A 727 -21.86 -0.24 12.97
C PHE A 727 -23.35 -0.33 13.23
N ASN A 728 -23.76 -0.69 14.45
CA ASN A 728 -25.16 -0.77 14.83
C ASN A 728 -25.68 0.62 15.25
N GLU A 729 -26.61 1.20 14.49
CA GLU A 729 -27.16 2.53 14.76
C GLU A 729 -28.10 2.54 15.96
N LYS A 730 -28.74 1.40 16.29
CA LYS A 730 -29.66 1.31 17.43
C LYS A 730 -28.90 1.39 18.76
N SER A 731 -27.78 0.66 18.86
CA SER A 731 -26.94 0.60 20.06
C SER A 731 -25.72 1.53 20.01
N ARG A 732 -25.47 2.18 18.86
CA ARG A 732 -24.34 3.09 18.61
C ARG A 732 -22.97 2.49 18.91
N ARG A 733 -22.75 1.25 18.46
CA ARG A 733 -21.50 0.50 18.69
C ARG A 733 -21.14 -0.36 17.48
N THR A 734 -19.85 -0.69 17.37
CA THR A 734 -19.36 -1.64 16.37
C THR A 734 -19.69 -3.06 16.82
N GLU A 735 -20.23 -3.87 15.92
CA GLU A 735 -20.52 -5.28 16.15
C GLU A 735 -19.78 -6.13 15.11
N ILE A 736 -19.24 -7.26 15.56
CA ILE A 736 -18.63 -8.30 14.74
C ILE A 736 -19.57 -9.49 14.77
N ALA A 737 -20.02 -9.95 13.61
CA ALA A 737 -20.79 -11.18 13.49
C ALA A 737 -19.96 -12.26 12.81
N THR A 738 -20.04 -13.47 13.35
CA THR A 738 -19.37 -14.66 12.81
C THR A 738 -20.37 -15.72 12.41
N LEU A 739 -20.01 -16.50 11.39
CA LEU A 739 -20.74 -17.67 10.93
C LEU A 739 -19.77 -18.81 10.71
N GLU A 740 -20.19 -20.02 11.06
CA GLU A 740 -19.55 -21.27 10.68
C GLU A 740 -20.55 -22.16 9.96
N LEU A 741 -20.11 -22.78 8.87
CA LEU A 741 -20.90 -23.69 8.04
C LEU A 741 -20.47 -25.13 8.29
N TYR A 742 -21.44 -26.01 8.56
CA TYR A 742 -21.23 -27.43 8.83
C TYR A 742 -22.16 -28.32 7.99
N GLU A 743 -21.69 -29.48 7.57
CA GLU A 743 -22.53 -30.49 6.89
C GLU A 743 -23.38 -31.32 7.87
N GLY A 744 -22.85 -31.48 9.09
CA GLY A 744 -23.39 -32.30 10.16
C GLY A 744 -22.43 -33.42 10.59
N LYS A 745 -22.97 -34.48 11.19
CA LYS A 745 -22.17 -35.64 11.66
C LYS A 745 -21.77 -36.64 10.56
N ILE A 746 -22.32 -36.50 9.35
CA ILE A 746 -22.09 -37.39 8.21
C ILE A 746 -21.70 -36.53 7.02
N GLN A 747 -20.59 -36.86 6.35
CA GLN A 747 -20.16 -36.22 5.11
C GLN A 747 -20.97 -36.75 3.92
N SER A 748 -21.32 -35.88 2.98
CA SER A 748 -22.00 -36.31 1.75
C SER A 748 -21.06 -37.07 0.80
N ASN A 749 -19.80 -36.62 0.68
CA ASN A 749 -18.77 -37.28 -0.12
C ASN A 749 -17.40 -36.99 0.50
N THR A 750 -16.58 -38.02 0.67
CA THR A 750 -15.25 -37.93 1.30
C THR A 750 -14.13 -37.60 0.31
N THR A 751 -14.34 -37.85 -0.99
CA THR A 751 -13.28 -37.77 -2.01
C THR A 751 -13.34 -36.49 -2.83
N VAL A 752 -14.54 -36.06 -3.23
CA VAL A 752 -14.73 -34.93 -4.15
C VAL A 752 -15.88 -34.07 -3.68
N PHE A 753 -15.66 -32.75 -3.65
CA PHE A 753 -16.71 -31.76 -3.53
C PHE A 753 -17.19 -31.34 -4.93
N SER A 754 -18.51 -31.38 -5.17
CA SER A 754 -19.12 -30.87 -6.39
C SER A 754 -20.33 -30.01 -6.06
N SER A 755 -20.28 -28.74 -6.47
CA SER A 755 -21.38 -27.78 -6.34
C SER A 755 -22.68 -28.25 -7.03
N LEU A 756 -22.57 -29.08 -8.06
CA LEU A 756 -23.72 -29.59 -8.83
C LEU A 756 -24.37 -30.83 -8.19
N ALA A 757 -23.62 -31.57 -7.37
CA ALA A 757 -24.11 -32.78 -6.70
C ALA A 757 -24.58 -32.53 -5.25
N THR A 758 -24.39 -31.31 -4.74
CA THR A 758 -24.73 -30.97 -3.35
C THR A 758 -26.23 -30.80 -3.21
N THR A 759 -26.89 -31.71 -2.48
CA THR A 759 -28.35 -31.69 -2.26
C THR A 759 -28.76 -31.18 -0.87
N LYS A 760 -27.83 -31.16 0.10
CA LYS A 760 -28.08 -30.76 1.48
C LYS A 760 -27.49 -29.38 1.76
N LEU A 761 -28.31 -28.48 2.29
CA LEU A 761 -27.86 -27.18 2.78
C LEU A 761 -27.08 -27.33 4.10
N PRO A 762 -26.03 -26.51 4.32
CA PRO A 762 -25.25 -26.56 5.53
C PRO A 762 -26.03 -26.02 6.75
N ILE A 763 -25.66 -26.54 7.92
CA ILE A 763 -26.03 -25.99 9.21
C ILE A 763 -25.16 -24.75 9.44
N VAL A 764 -25.80 -23.61 9.68
CA VAL A 764 -25.11 -22.34 9.87
C VAL A 764 -25.21 -21.91 11.33
N GLU A 765 -24.10 -22.06 12.05
CA GLU A 765 -23.95 -21.50 13.39
C GLU A 765 -23.56 -20.03 13.27
N ARG A 766 -24.14 -19.18 14.10
CA ARG A 766 -23.91 -17.73 14.03
C ARG A 766 -23.97 -17.07 15.39
N GLN A 767 -23.09 -16.09 15.61
CA GLN A 767 -23.05 -15.31 16.83
C GLN A 767 -22.58 -13.89 16.54
N ALA A 768 -22.98 -12.95 17.37
CA ALA A 768 -22.57 -11.55 17.28
C ALA A 768 -21.87 -11.11 18.55
N TYR A 769 -20.87 -10.27 18.39
CA TYR A 769 -19.98 -9.75 19.41
C TYR A 769 -19.92 -8.23 19.30
N ILE A 770 -19.67 -7.57 20.42
CA ILE A 770 -19.47 -6.14 20.53
C ILE A 770 -17.95 -5.91 20.47
N PHE A 771 -17.55 -5.00 19.60
CA PHE A 771 -16.17 -4.59 19.48
C PHE A 771 -16.01 -3.12 19.90
N PRO A 772 -15.13 -2.79 20.85
CA PRO A 772 -15.11 -1.45 21.46
C PRO A 772 -14.45 -0.37 20.59
N ALA A 773 -13.85 -0.74 19.45
CA ALA A 773 -13.14 0.19 18.56
C ALA A 773 -13.74 0.23 17.14
N SER A 774 -13.35 1.24 16.36
CA SER A 774 -13.66 1.30 14.93
C SER A 774 -12.64 0.49 14.14
N ILE A 775 -13.13 -0.36 13.24
CA ILE A 775 -12.33 -1.22 12.36
C ILE A 775 -12.14 -0.50 11.04
N GLU A 776 -10.92 -0.57 10.51
CA GLU A 776 -10.52 -0.02 9.21
C GLU A 776 -10.32 -1.10 8.14
N TYR A 777 -9.80 -2.26 8.54
CA TYR A 777 -9.62 -3.40 7.65
C TYR A 777 -9.52 -4.71 8.45
N MET A 778 -9.87 -5.83 7.82
CA MET A 778 -9.70 -7.17 8.41
C MET A 778 -9.13 -8.14 7.37
N ARG A 779 -8.26 -9.05 7.82
CA ARG A 779 -7.72 -10.14 6.99
C ARG A 779 -7.37 -11.36 7.84
N GLU A 780 -7.52 -12.55 7.28
CA GLU A 780 -7.12 -13.82 7.87
C GLU A 780 -5.61 -14.11 7.74
N THR A 781 -5.04 -14.80 8.72
CA THR A 781 -3.69 -15.38 8.60
C THR A 781 -3.71 -16.66 7.76
N ILE A 782 -2.70 -16.83 6.90
CA ILE A 782 -2.57 -18.00 6.00
C ILE A 782 -1.19 -18.63 6.15
N THR A 783 -1.15 -19.96 6.20
CA THR A 783 0.05 -20.80 6.21
C THR A 783 -0.03 -21.86 5.12
N GLU A 784 1.09 -22.52 4.83
CA GLU A 784 1.21 -23.44 3.69
C GLU A 784 0.26 -24.64 3.78
N LYS A 785 0.12 -25.23 4.98
CA LYS A 785 -0.72 -26.42 5.22
C LYS A 785 -2.02 -26.11 5.95
N GLY A 786 -2.16 -24.95 6.58
CA GLY A 786 -3.34 -24.58 7.36
C GLY A 786 -3.52 -25.43 8.63
N ILE A 787 -2.41 -25.78 9.28
CA ILE A 787 -2.37 -26.54 10.56
C ILE A 787 -2.43 -25.58 11.75
N THR A 788 -1.69 -24.47 11.68
CA THR A 788 -1.68 -23.46 12.76
C THR A 788 -3.07 -22.84 12.94
N SER A 789 -3.34 -22.29 14.12
CA SER A 789 -4.60 -21.59 14.40
C SER A 789 -4.77 -20.38 13.47
N LYS A 790 -5.95 -20.22 12.87
CA LYS A 790 -6.25 -19.03 12.07
C LYS A 790 -6.63 -17.88 12.97
N HIS A 791 -5.91 -16.77 12.88
CA HIS A 791 -6.24 -15.54 13.55
C HIS A 791 -6.72 -14.51 12.52
N ILE A 792 -7.44 -13.49 13.01
CA ILE A 792 -7.90 -12.37 12.21
C ILE A 792 -7.04 -11.16 12.57
N ILE A 793 -6.36 -10.60 11.59
CA ILE A 793 -5.65 -9.33 11.74
C ILE A 793 -6.67 -8.21 11.54
N VAL A 794 -6.86 -7.39 12.57
CA VAL A 794 -7.81 -6.28 12.60
C VAL A 794 -7.03 -4.98 12.69
N SER A 795 -7.18 -4.11 11.68
CA SER A 795 -6.66 -2.75 11.75
C SER A 795 -7.68 -1.82 12.41
N LEU A 796 -7.24 -1.06 13.40
CA LEU A 796 -8.04 -0.09 14.12
C LEU A 796 -7.86 1.33 13.55
N ALA A 797 -8.87 2.17 13.74
CA ALA A 797 -8.82 3.58 13.35
C ALA A 797 -7.75 4.41 14.10
N ASN A 798 -7.34 3.99 15.30
CA ASN A 798 -6.23 4.63 16.05
C ASN A 798 -4.84 4.25 15.51
N GLY A 799 -4.78 3.36 14.51
CA GLY A 799 -3.57 2.87 13.89
C GLY A 799 -2.93 1.66 14.56
N GLY A 800 -3.55 1.09 15.60
CA GLY A 800 -3.15 -0.21 16.14
C GLY A 800 -3.57 -1.36 15.20
N ILE A 801 -2.75 -2.39 15.11
CA ILE A 801 -3.09 -3.64 14.42
C ILE A 801 -3.19 -4.74 15.48
N ILE A 802 -4.36 -5.34 15.59
CA ILE A 802 -4.65 -6.39 16.57
C ILE A 802 -4.64 -7.75 15.89
N GLU A 803 -4.02 -8.72 16.54
CA GLU A 803 -4.22 -10.13 16.25
C GLU A 803 -5.37 -10.68 17.11
N LEU A 804 -6.53 -10.95 16.48
CA LEU A 804 -7.72 -11.50 17.13
C LEU A 804 -7.79 -13.02 16.92
N PRO A 805 -7.64 -13.83 17.98
CA PRO A 805 -7.76 -15.28 17.86
C PRO A 805 -9.18 -15.73 17.51
N TRP A 806 -9.30 -16.68 16.56
CA TRP A 806 -10.61 -17.22 16.15
C TRP A 806 -11.43 -17.76 17.32
N MET A 807 -10.78 -18.38 18.31
CA MET A 807 -11.43 -18.93 19.51
C MET A 807 -12.22 -17.88 20.32
N MET A 808 -11.87 -16.59 20.22
CA MET A 808 -12.62 -15.52 20.88
C MET A 808 -13.90 -15.14 20.13
N VAL A 809 -14.02 -15.49 18.85
CA VAL A 809 -15.17 -15.15 17.99
C VAL A 809 -15.87 -16.38 17.42
N ASP A 810 -15.60 -17.56 17.96
CA ASP A 810 -16.23 -18.82 17.61
C ASP A 810 -17.75 -18.75 17.88
N PRO A 811 -18.64 -18.96 16.89
CA PRO A 811 -20.08 -18.85 17.07
C PRO A 811 -20.70 -19.94 17.95
N ARG A 812 -19.94 -20.97 18.32
CA ARG A 812 -20.39 -22.06 19.18
C ARG A 812 -20.17 -21.80 20.66
N ARG A 813 -19.69 -20.61 21.05
CA ARG A 813 -19.46 -20.25 22.45
C ARG A 813 -20.79 -20.29 23.21
N PRO A 814 -20.95 -21.19 24.20
CA PRO A 814 -22.23 -21.36 24.86
C PRO A 814 -22.43 -20.27 25.92
N ILE A 815 -23.68 -19.86 26.14
CA ILE A 815 -24.00 -18.89 27.20
C ILE A 815 -23.72 -19.50 28.58
N ASN A 816 -24.05 -20.78 28.75
CA ASN A 816 -23.77 -21.55 29.96
C ASN A 816 -22.57 -22.48 29.75
N PRO A 817 -21.74 -22.73 30.78
CA PRO A 817 -20.51 -23.52 30.65
C PRO A 817 -20.78 -25.04 30.65
N GLU A 818 -21.64 -25.52 29.74
CA GLU A 818 -21.97 -26.95 29.59
C GLU A 818 -20.93 -27.71 28.75
N MET A 819 -20.29 -27.04 27.77
CA MET A 819 -19.32 -27.66 26.84
C MET A 819 -17.86 -27.54 27.30
N ARG A 820 -17.57 -27.88 28.57
CA ARG A 820 -16.20 -27.74 29.14
C ARG A 820 -15.18 -28.69 28.53
N GLU A 821 -15.59 -29.89 28.14
CA GLU A 821 -14.68 -30.91 27.58
C GLU A 821 -14.08 -30.50 26.23
N GLU A 822 -14.79 -29.70 25.44
CA GLU A 822 -14.29 -29.16 24.17
C GLU A 822 -13.32 -27.97 24.35
N GLY A 823 -13.17 -27.46 25.58
CA GLY A 823 -12.35 -26.27 25.86
C GLY A 823 -12.94 -24.97 25.29
N VAL A 824 -14.23 -24.94 24.96
CA VAL A 824 -14.89 -23.75 24.40
C VAL A 824 -15.14 -22.72 25.49
N ILE A 825 -14.68 -21.49 25.25
CA ILE A 825 -14.84 -20.37 26.18
C ILE A 825 -16.32 -19.96 26.21
N PRO A 826 -16.93 -19.74 27.39
CA PRO A 826 -18.33 -19.29 27.46
C PRO A 826 -18.51 -17.96 26.74
N TYR A 827 -19.69 -17.71 26.19
CA TYR A 827 -19.99 -16.50 25.44
C TYR A 827 -19.78 -15.25 26.29
N LEU A 828 -18.91 -14.38 25.81
CA LEU A 828 -18.73 -13.04 26.33
C LEU A 828 -19.05 -12.08 25.19
N PRO A 829 -20.14 -11.28 25.29
CA PRO A 829 -20.58 -10.44 24.20
C PRO A 829 -19.55 -9.37 23.84
N GLU A 830 -18.82 -8.81 24.81
CA GLU A 830 -17.79 -7.81 24.57
C GLU A 830 -16.42 -8.48 24.43
N ILE A 831 -15.72 -8.15 23.34
CA ILE A 831 -14.35 -8.63 23.12
C ILE A 831 -13.38 -7.60 23.71
N PRO A 832 -12.64 -7.93 24.78
CA PRO A 832 -11.66 -7.02 25.35
C PRO A 832 -10.48 -6.83 24.38
N ILE A 833 -10.01 -5.59 24.24
CA ILE A 833 -8.78 -5.29 23.53
C ILE A 833 -7.61 -5.34 24.52
N HIS A 834 -6.74 -6.32 24.36
CA HIS A 834 -5.51 -6.43 25.13
C HIS A 834 -4.38 -5.71 24.41
N MET A 835 -3.63 -4.84 25.11
CA MET A 835 -2.51 -4.10 24.49
C MET A 835 -1.42 -5.05 23.97
N ASP A 836 -1.23 -6.20 24.62
CA ASP A 836 -0.27 -7.24 24.21
C ASP A 836 -0.62 -7.91 22.86
N SER A 837 -1.88 -7.80 22.42
CA SER A 837 -2.32 -8.32 21.12
C SER A 837 -2.07 -7.35 19.96
N ILE A 838 -1.58 -6.13 20.25
CA ILE A 838 -1.29 -5.12 19.26
C ILE A 838 0.11 -5.38 18.67
N ILE A 839 0.16 -5.94 17.46
CA ILE A 839 1.40 -6.42 16.83
C ILE A 839 2.37 -5.30 16.43
N ASN A 840 1.87 -4.07 16.28
CA ASN A 840 2.68 -2.91 15.90
C ASN A 840 3.04 -2.00 17.07
N TYR A 841 2.80 -2.39 18.32
CA TYR A 841 3.24 -1.70 19.54
C TYR A 841 3.09 -0.16 19.47
N ASN A 842 4.17 0.60 19.31
CA ASN A 842 4.18 2.07 19.25
C ASN A 842 4.18 2.63 17.80
N GLN A 843 4.16 1.78 16.79
CA GLN A 843 4.21 2.12 15.37
C GLN A 843 2.82 2.25 14.75
N SER A 844 2.05 3.26 15.14
CA SER A 844 0.69 3.49 14.62
C SER A 844 0.65 3.72 13.10
N ILE A 845 -0.26 3.06 12.39
CA ILE A 845 -0.38 3.13 10.92
C ILE A 845 -1.69 3.81 10.57
N PHE A 846 -1.63 4.89 9.79
CA PHE A 846 -2.83 5.64 9.45
C PHE A 846 -3.41 5.18 8.11
N ARG A 847 -4.74 5.23 8.00
CA ARG A 847 -5.50 4.99 6.75
C ARG A 847 -5.12 3.68 6.07
N VAL A 848 -5.20 2.57 6.80
CA VAL A 848 -5.01 1.25 6.21
C VAL A 848 -6.04 1.04 5.09
N LEU A 849 -5.55 0.72 3.90
CA LEU A 849 -6.35 0.41 2.72
C LEU A 849 -6.45 -1.11 2.51
N GLY A 850 -5.45 -1.87 2.95
CA GLY A 850 -5.46 -3.32 2.88
C GLY A 850 -4.39 -3.98 3.75
N ILE A 851 -4.60 -5.27 3.98
CA ILE A 851 -3.67 -6.17 4.66
C ILE A 851 -3.48 -7.37 3.75
N HIS A 852 -2.23 -7.64 3.40
CA HIS A 852 -1.84 -8.82 2.64
C HIS A 852 -1.13 -9.82 3.56
N THR A 853 -1.64 -11.05 3.58
CA THR A 853 -1.06 -12.16 4.35
C THR A 853 -0.51 -13.21 3.39
N SER A 854 0.71 -13.67 3.66
CA SER A 854 1.38 -14.68 2.82
C SER A 854 1.99 -15.78 3.69
N PRO A 855 1.91 -17.06 3.28
CA PRO A 855 2.55 -18.14 4.00
C PRO A 855 4.08 -17.98 3.94
N SER A 856 4.76 -18.31 5.03
CA SER A 856 6.21 -18.54 5.00
C SER A 856 6.53 -20.00 4.65
N GLY A 857 7.81 -20.40 4.68
CA GLY A 857 8.18 -21.83 4.63
C GLY A 857 8.07 -22.55 5.98
N LEU A 858 7.71 -21.83 7.05
CA LEU A 858 7.40 -22.37 8.36
C LEU A 858 5.88 -22.42 8.54
N GLU A 859 5.36 -23.52 9.04
CA GLU A 859 3.92 -23.67 9.24
C GLU A 859 3.43 -22.84 10.43
N SER A 860 4.32 -22.49 11.36
CA SER A 860 3.96 -21.65 12.50
C SER A 860 3.86 -20.15 12.18
N THR A 861 4.49 -19.68 11.09
CA THR A 861 4.65 -18.23 10.83
C THR A 861 3.96 -17.76 9.54
N CYS A 862 3.31 -16.61 9.64
CA CYS A 862 2.63 -15.90 8.56
C CYS A 862 3.29 -14.52 8.36
N LEU A 863 3.52 -14.13 7.11
CA LEU A 863 4.04 -12.81 6.76
C LEU A 863 2.87 -11.84 6.61
N VAL A 864 2.91 -10.71 7.29
CA VAL A 864 1.84 -9.72 7.30
C VAL A 864 2.39 -8.39 6.76
N PHE A 865 1.83 -7.95 5.63
CA PHE A 865 2.12 -6.66 5.03
C PHE A 865 0.87 -5.78 5.07
N VAL A 866 0.93 -4.70 5.83
CA VAL A 866 -0.15 -3.72 5.97
C VAL A 866 0.21 -2.50 5.14
N TYR A 867 -0.73 -2.07 4.30
CA TYR A 867 -0.54 -0.92 3.43
C TYR A 867 -1.73 0.04 3.47
N GLY A 868 -1.42 1.32 3.33
CA GLY A 868 -2.35 2.43 3.42
C GLY A 868 -1.60 3.72 3.09
N LEU A 869 -1.85 4.78 3.86
CA LEU A 869 -0.97 5.95 3.84
C LEU A 869 0.44 5.59 4.29
N ASP A 870 0.56 4.73 5.30
CA ASP A 870 1.82 4.16 5.77
C ASP A 870 1.89 2.67 5.42
N ILE A 871 3.10 2.15 5.35
CA ILE A 871 3.34 0.72 5.16
C ILE A 871 4.05 0.13 6.38
N PHE A 872 3.67 -1.09 6.74
CA PHE A 872 4.24 -1.84 7.84
C PHE A 872 4.32 -3.31 7.46
N TYR A 873 5.44 -3.93 7.81
CA TYR A 873 5.67 -5.35 7.59
C TYR A 873 6.06 -5.99 8.90
N THR A 874 5.53 -7.19 9.17
CA THR A 874 5.94 -8.01 10.31
C THR A 874 5.65 -9.49 10.05
N ARG A 875 6.03 -10.34 11.00
CA ARG A 875 5.75 -11.77 11.02
C ARG A 875 4.87 -12.08 12.22
N VAL A 876 3.86 -12.89 12.02
CA VAL A 876 2.92 -13.30 13.08
C VAL A 876 2.95 -14.81 13.21
N ALA A 877 2.92 -15.30 14.45
CA ALA A 877 2.92 -16.74 14.76
C ALA A 877 1.71 -17.09 15.66
N PRO A 878 0.54 -17.39 15.05
CA PRO A 878 -0.71 -17.59 15.78
C PRO A 878 -0.65 -18.63 16.91
N SER A 879 -0.02 -19.77 16.64
CA SER A 879 0.18 -20.86 17.61
C SER A 879 1.58 -20.85 18.25
N LYS A 880 2.27 -19.69 18.25
CA LYS A 880 3.70 -19.55 18.58
C LYS A 880 4.59 -20.40 17.65
N THR A 881 5.91 -20.18 17.73
CA THR A 881 6.90 -20.86 16.88
C THR A 881 7.18 -22.28 17.35
N PHE A 882 6.31 -23.23 16.97
CA PHE A 882 6.45 -24.65 17.35
C PHE A 882 7.41 -25.46 16.47
N ASP A 883 7.78 -24.94 15.30
CA ASP A 883 8.64 -25.58 14.30
C ASP A 883 10.07 -24.99 14.25
N VAL A 884 10.36 -24.04 15.13
CA VAL A 884 11.68 -23.43 15.32
C VAL A 884 12.12 -23.62 16.76
N LEU A 885 13.42 -23.83 16.97
CA LEU A 885 13.97 -23.83 18.32
C LEU A 885 13.76 -22.45 18.96
N LYS A 886 13.53 -22.40 20.26
CA LYS A 886 13.34 -21.12 20.93
C LYS A 886 14.59 -20.24 20.82
N GLU A 887 14.39 -18.93 20.76
CA GLU A 887 15.49 -17.97 20.69
C GLU A 887 16.29 -17.92 22.00
N ASP A 888 15.65 -18.19 23.13
CA ASP A 888 16.22 -18.27 24.48
C ASP A 888 16.81 -19.66 24.81
N PHE A 889 17.09 -20.48 23.79
CA PHE A 889 17.62 -21.82 24.00
C PHE A 889 19.05 -21.80 24.55
N ASP A 890 19.24 -22.37 25.74
CA ASP A 890 20.54 -22.40 26.41
C ASP A 890 21.48 -23.49 25.84
N TYR A 891 22.22 -23.11 24.80
CA TYR A 891 23.24 -23.97 24.19
C TYR A 891 24.40 -24.30 25.16
N TYR A 892 24.75 -23.39 26.07
CA TYR A 892 25.89 -23.55 26.97
C TYR A 892 25.60 -24.63 28.02
N LEU A 893 24.40 -24.64 28.58
CA LEU A 893 23.97 -25.66 29.54
C LEU A 893 24.14 -27.06 28.97
N ILE A 894 23.68 -27.29 27.73
CA ILE A 894 23.79 -28.60 27.07
C ILE A 894 25.25 -29.00 26.86
N VAL A 895 26.09 -28.07 26.37
CA VAL A 895 27.51 -28.34 26.15
C VAL A 895 28.22 -28.67 27.47
N ILE A 896 27.94 -27.92 28.54
CA ILE A 896 28.53 -28.14 29.87
C ILE A 896 28.11 -29.49 30.44
N VAL A 897 26.81 -29.83 30.38
CA VAL A 897 26.28 -31.11 30.87
C VAL A 897 26.87 -32.27 30.09
N LEU A 898 26.96 -32.18 28.75
CA LEU A 898 27.59 -33.22 27.92
C LEU A 898 29.07 -33.40 28.24
N ALA A 899 29.82 -32.31 28.40
CA ALA A 899 31.22 -32.38 28.80
C ALA A 899 31.39 -33.02 30.18
N ALA A 900 30.57 -32.62 31.16
CA ALA A 900 30.58 -33.18 32.51
C ALA A 900 30.24 -34.69 32.50
N LEU A 901 29.24 -35.11 31.73
CA LEU A 901 28.89 -36.53 31.56
C LEU A 901 30.01 -37.33 30.89
N LEU A 902 30.68 -36.77 29.89
CA LEU A 902 31.80 -37.43 29.20
C LEU A 902 33.00 -37.61 30.13
N ILE A 903 33.39 -36.56 30.87
CA ILE A 903 34.46 -36.61 31.86
C ILE A 903 34.11 -37.61 32.97
N SER A 904 32.89 -37.53 33.51
CA SER A 904 32.40 -38.44 34.55
C SER A 904 32.41 -39.89 34.06
N SER A 905 31.97 -40.16 32.83
CA SER A 905 32.02 -41.50 32.21
C SER A 905 33.46 -42.02 32.10
N TYR A 906 34.40 -41.18 31.66
CA TYR A 906 35.80 -41.59 31.56
C TYR A 906 36.44 -41.87 32.93
N VAL A 907 36.16 -41.01 33.92
CA VAL A 907 36.64 -41.16 35.30
C VAL A 907 36.05 -42.42 35.94
N THR A 908 34.74 -42.61 35.85
CA THR A 908 34.04 -43.78 36.39
C THR A 908 34.49 -45.08 35.71
N LYS A 909 34.70 -45.09 34.38
CA LYS A 909 35.30 -46.22 33.66
C LYS A 909 36.67 -46.60 34.25
N LYS A 910 37.53 -45.61 34.51
CA LYS A 910 38.86 -45.82 35.12
C LYS A 910 38.76 -46.32 36.57
N LEU A 911 37.86 -45.75 37.37
CA LEU A 911 37.65 -46.18 38.75
C LEU A 911 37.07 -47.61 38.82
N ALA A 912 36.14 -47.94 37.93
CA ALA A 912 35.55 -49.27 37.83
C ALA A 912 36.59 -50.32 37.40
N SER A 913 37.43 -50.02 36.41
CA SER A 913 38.49 -50.95 35.99
C SER A 913 39.51 -51.20 37.11
N GLN A 914 39.91 -50.16 37.85
CA GLN A 914 40.78 -50.31 39.02
C GLN A 914 40.12 -51.14 40.13
N LYS A 915 38.82 -50.95 40.40
CA LYS A 915 38.08 -51.74 41.38
C LYS A 915 37.99 -53.21 40.97
N ALA A 916 37.63 -53.49 39.71
CA ALA A 916 37.56 -54.83 39.16
C ALA A 916 38.92 -55.53 39.19
N GLN A 917 40.00 -54.82 38.83
CA GLN A 917 41.36 -55.35 38.92
C GLN A 917 41.74 -55.66 40.38
N LYS A 918 41.49 -54.76 41.33
CA LYS A 918 41.72 -55.04 42.76
C LYS A 918 40.92 -56.23 43.29
N GLN A 919 39.70 -56.45 42.79
CA GLN A 919 38.89 -57.62 43.16
C GLN A 919 39.43 -58.91 42.54
N ALA A 920 39.92 -58.88 41.31
CA ALA A 920 40.52 -60.05 40.66
C ALA A 920 41.89 -60.44 41.25
N TRP A 921 42.59 -59.51 41.88
CA TRP A 921 43.89 -59.74 42.54
C TRP A 921 43.78 -60.14 44.02
N LYS A 922 42.57 -60.11 44.59
CA LYS A 922 42.24 -60.73 45.88
C LYS A 922 41.74 -62.14 45.63
#